data_AF-A0A972IN68-F1
#
_entry.id   AF-A0A972IN68-F1
#
_cell.length_a   1.000
_cell.length_b   1.000
_cell.length_c   1.000
_cell.angle_alpha   90.00
_cell.angle_beta   90.00
_cell.angle_gamma   90.00
#
_symmetry.space_group_name_H-M   'P 1'
#
loop_
_entity.id
_entity.type
_entity.pdbx_description
1 polymer ?
#
loop_
_entity_poly.entity_id
_entity_poly.type
_entity_poly.pdbx_seq_one_letter_code
_entity_poly.pdbx_strand_id
1 'polypeptide(L)'
;MSQLHRIQWLDRAVREGAYPNCADLAKAFEISRRQAARDVEYLRYSLGAPVTFSPEKRGYYYTDRSFRLPAIHVSQEETELIRQMAVVYRAAGDRRAAQLADLFQKIGQSLGIESDFDHVTGDQWPVVPILEESILRNRKACVVYVDKRGNGTDRVVWPYRLFEKYGNNYLLAFCEKAQDLRYFRIERIRKVTISEGVFPKPSLSFDQYIEETFNRLVKPFTAQFAVSDCEGDGDENGFATMWKCRKIGDQCFECLFYRSQSFLSDLFSRGIPFRIEKPKWLKDRFLRRIERFGRFASVAHGQASPKEDYWQKEEKEASMHRVQLNQIEFGPSWLSYAGATYGVLKALGYWDEPIHHFIGKTGIGFHFVIQDRVGASGPTVYDWGSRHYEWLDRVGVANRQFNLYYQRDLNTFSLAQKSAVTEIKRSLEKGVGVVVWAPTKILEFGIITGFDDEDGVFFVKECASSDPDPLKYDNLGLSDVPYLYYQLVEGRVYVSEPKMIMEAVRRGVAEWNQETAYYPFYNTGRKAYLSLIKALESEAYDSFGLSYCLSVYACLKSALFRFLSSLPPSMKNGGGLSEAGEYYRGVMACFEKARDLHPFTGSQMVAQPLSKATLRAVLQLMREAFSAEEEAMRVLKSLC
;
A
#
# COMPACT_ATOMS: atom_id res chain seq x y z
N MET A 1 35.49 34.63 -0.31
CA MET A 1 34.45 33.83 -1.02
C MET A 1 34.62 32.35 -0.72
N SER A 2 33.51 31.59 -0.65
CA SER A 2 33.54 30.17 -0.27
C SER A 2 34.23 29.30 -1.32
N GLN A 3 34.83 28.19 -0.89
CA GLN A 3 35.48 27.21 -1.79
C GLN A 3 34.49 26.62 -2.79
N LEU A 4 33.26 26.32 -2.35
CA LEU A 4 32.20 25.77 -3.18
C LEU A 4 31.89 26.63 -4.41
N HIS A 5 31.81 27.95 -4.24
CA HIS A 5 31.52 28.87 -5.35
C HIS A 5 32.62 28.86 -6.42
N ARG A 6 33.89 28.70 -6.02
CA ARG A 6 35.03 28.60 -6.95
C ARG A 6 35.04 27.27 -7.70
N ILE A 7 34.65 26.19 -7.01
CA ILE A 7 34.53 24.85 -7.61
C ILE A 7 33.40 24.80 -8.65
N GLN A 8 32.24 25.39 -8.35
CA GLN A 8 31.11 25.49 -9.28
C GLN A 8 31.46 26.32 -10.53
N TRP A 9 32.17 27.43 -10.34
CA TRP A 9 32.64 28.25 -11.45
C TRP A 9 33.62 27.48 -12.34
N LEU A 10 34.57 26.74 -11.73
CA LEU A 10 35.55 25.93 -12.44
C LEU A 10 34.87 24.82 -13.26
N ASP A 11 33.91 24.08 -12.66
CA ASP A 11 33.14 23.04 -13.36
C ASP A 11 32.36 23.59 -14.56
N ARG A 12 31.67 24.72 -14.38
CA ARG A 12 30.92 25.37 -15.47
C ARG A 12 31.84 25.74 -16.63
N ALA A 13 32.95 26.43 -16.36
CA ALA A 13 33.90 26.86 -17.37
C ALA A 13 34.57 25.66 -18.09
N VAL A 14 34.87 24.57 -17.37
CA VAL A 14 35.38 23.33 -17.96
C VAL A 14 34.34 22.69 -18.90
N ARG A 15 33.06 22.67 -18.51
CA ARG A 15 31.96 22.07 -19.28
C ARG A 15 31.61 22.83 -20.54
N GLU A 16 31.66 24.15 -20.48
CA GLU A 16 31.46 25.04 -21.62
C GLU A 16 32.63 24.98 -22.62
N GLY A 17 33.68 24.20 -22.31
CA GLY A 17 34.84 24.03 -23.18
C GLY A 17 35.76 25.25 -23.18
N ALA A 18 35.75 26.06 -22.12
CA ALA A 18 36.53 27.29 -22.02
C ALA A 18 38.00 27.06 -21.61
N TYR A 19 38.37 25.84 -21.23
CA TYR A 19 39.72 25.47 -20.77
C TYR A 19 40.28 26.43 -19.71
N PRO A 20 39.62 26.63 -18.55
CA PRO A 20 40.13 27.53 -17.51
C PRO A 20 41.44 27.00 -16.90
N ASN A 21 42.34 27.89 -16.47
CA ASN A 21 43.56 27.53 -15.76
C ASN A 21 43.65 28.18 -14.36
N CYS A 22 44.68 27.82 -13.59
CA CYS A 22 44.86 28.34 -12.22
C CYS A 22 45.08 29.86 -12.16
N ALA A 23 45.58 30.49 -13.23
CA ALA A 23 45.71 31.94 -13.29
C ALA A 23 44.34 32.62 -13.54
N ASP A 24 43.48 32.01 -14.35
CA ASP A 24 42.12 32.49 -14.58
C ASP A 24 41.29 32.42 -13.29
N LEU A 25 41.36 31.29 -12.59
CA LEU A 25 40.68 31.10 -11.30
C LEU A 25 41.23 32.05 -10.23
N ALA A 26 42.55 32.25 -10.20
CA ALA A 26 43.19 33.20 -9.29
C ALA A 26 42.74 34.64 -9.54
N LYS A 27 42.63 35.05 -10.81
CA LYS A 27 42.18 36.37 -11.21
C LYS A 27 40.68 36.58 -10.94
N ALA A 28 39.84 35.59 -11.27
CA ALA A 28 38.39 35.69 -11.13
C ALA A 28 37.93 35.82 -9.67
N PHE A 29 38.69 35.27 -8.73
CA PHE A 29 38.33 35.24 -7.31
C PHE A 29 39.33 35.94 -6.39
N GLU A 30 40.31 36.66 -6.96
CA GLU A 30 41.37 37.37 -6.24
C GLU A 30 42.10 36.50 -5.20
N ILE A 31 42.41 35.26 -5.58
CA ILE A 31 43.12 34.29 -4.72
C ILE A 31 44.55 34.03 -5.24
N SER A 32 45.41 33.47 -4.39
CA SER A 32 46.74 33.04 -4.83
C SER A 32 46.63 31.86 -5.81
N ARG A 33 47.58 31.77 -6.75
CA ARG A 33 47.69 30.61 -7.68
C ARG A 33 47.82 29.27 -6.94
N ARG A 34 48.45 29.28 -5.75
CA ARG A 34 48.56 28.10 -4.88
C ARG A 34 47.19 27.66 -4.35
N GLN A 35 46.32 28.62 -4.02
CA GLN A 35 44.95 28.29 -3.61
C GLN A 35 44.11 27.78 -4.79
N ALA A 36 44.25 28.40 -5.96
CA ALA A 36 43.57 27.93 -7.18
C ALA A 36 43.98 26.49 -7.54
N ALA A 37 45.26 26.14 -7.43
CA ALA A 37 45.75 24.77 -7.64
C ALA A 37 45.12 23.78 -6.65
N ARG A 38 45.00 24.15 -5.37
CA ARG A 38 44.32 23.33 -4.35
C ARG A 38 42.83 23.13 -4.64
N ASP A 39 42.16 24.12 -5.23
CA ASP A 39 40.75 23.97 -5.63
C ASP A 39 40.60 22.99 -6.82
N VAL A 40 41.54 23.00 -7.78
CA VAL A 40 41.58 22.00 -8.87
C VAL A 40 41.87 20.61 -8.33
N GLU A 41 42.79 20.48 -7.38
CA GLU A 41 43.09 19.20 -6.71
C GLU A 41 41.88 18.68 -5.93
N TYR A 42 41.16 19.54 -5.23
CA TYR A 42 39.94 19.17 -4.53
C TYR A 42 38.86 18.66 -5.50
N LEU A 43 38.66 19.35 -6.64
CA LEU A 43 37.75 18.91 -7.70
C LEU A 43 38.16 17.54 -8.25
N ARG A 44 39.46 17.31 -8.48
CA ARG A 44 39.98 16.04 -9.01
C ARG A 44 39.89 14.88 -8.02
N TYR A 45 40.44 15.07 -6.82
CA TYR A 45 40.70 13.98 -5.88
C TYR A 45 39.57 13.78 -4.88
N SER A 46 38.95 14.86 -4.39
CA SER A 46 37.89 14.77 -3.39
C SER A 46 36.50 14.61 -4.02
N LEU A 47 36.25 15.23 -5.18
CA LEU A 47 34.98 15.13 -5.90
C LEU A 47 35.02 14.14 -7.07
N GLY A 48 36.16 13.47 -7.30
CA GLY A 48 36.30 12.44 -8.32
C GLY A 48 36.15 12.94 -9.76
N ALA A 49 36.34 14.25 -10.00
CA ALA A 49 36.16 14.81 -11.33
C ALA A 49 37.28 14.32 -12.29
N PRO A 50 36.94 13.90 -13.53
CA PRO A 50 37.88 13.44 -14.54
C PRO A 50 38.58 14.65 -15.22
N VAL A 51 39.15 15.54 -14.42
CA VAL A 51 39.72 16.83 -14.86
C VAL A 51 41.21 16.71 -15.16
N THR A 52 41.58 16.97 -16.41
CA THR A 52 42.96 16.87 -16.93
C THR A 52 43.39 18.20 -17.56
N PHE A 53 44.69 18.49 -17.51
CA PHE A 53 45.25 19.69 -18.14
C PHE A 53 45.59 19.41 -19.60
N SER A 54 45.15 20.28 -20.52
CA SER A 54 45.57 20.27 -21.92
C SER A 54 46.76 21.23 -22.09
N PRO A 55 47.96 20.73 -22.43
CA PRO A 55 49.11 21.59 -22.74
C PRO A 55 48.86 22.50 -23.95
N GLU A 56 48.15 22.00 -24.97
CA GLU A 56 47.85 22.74 -26.20
C GLU A 56 46.90 23.92 -25.96
N LYS A 57 45.85 23.71 -25.15
CA LYS A 57 44.86 24.74 -24.80
C LYS A 57 45.23 25.55 -23.56
N ARG A 58 46.32 25.19 -22.88
CA ARG A 58 46.83 25.81 -21.65
C ARG A 58 45.78 25.91 -20.54
N GLY A 59 44.96 24.87 -20.37
CA GLY A 59 43.85 24.86 -19.40
C GLY A 59 43.24 23.49 -19.16
N TYR A 60 42.33 23.41 -18.17
CA TYR A 60 41.73 22.16 -17.73
C TYR A 60 40.47 21.79 -18.52
N TYR A 61 40.27 20.49 -18.75
CA TYR A 61 39.08 19.94 -19.39
C TYR A 61 38.67 18.62 -18.74
N TYR A 62 37.42 18.18 -18.95
CA TYR A 62 36.98 16.86 -18.53
C TYR A 62 37.27 15.81 -19.61
N THR A 63 37.94 14.72 -19.23
CA THR A 63 38.14 13.55 -20.10
C THR A 63 36.85 12.76 -20.29
N ASP A 64 35.97 12.77 -19.29
CA ASP A 64 34.59 12.28 -19.41
C ASP A 64 33.58 13.42 -19.22
N ARG A 65 32.84 13.74 -20.29
CA ARG A 65 31.81 14.80 -20.31
C ARG A 65 30.53 14.42 -19.55
N SER A 66 30.40 13.16 -19.13
CA SER A 66 29.27 12.66 -18.35
C SER A 66 29.36 13.08 -16.87
N PHE A 67 30.56 13.27 -16.32
CA PHE A 67 30.77 13.67 -14.93
C PHE A 67 29.99 14.93 -14.56
N ARG A 68 29.18 14.90 -13.49
CA ARG A 68 28.44 16.04 -12.94
C ARG A 68 28.94 16.28 -11.51
N LEU A 69 29.14 17.54 -11.11
CA LEU A 69 29.38 17.86 -9.70
C LEU A 69 28.26 17.26 -8.83
N PRO A 70 28.57 16.69 -7.64
CA PRO A 70 27.55 16.24 -6.70
C PRO A 70 26.77 17.45 -6.18
N ALA A 71 25.67 17.78 -6.84
CA ALA A 71 24.67 18.69 -6.31
C ALA A 71 23.72 17.90 -5.41
N ILE A 72 23.17 18.55 -4.38
CA ILE A 72 21.95 18.04 -3.74
C ILE A 72 20.93 17.89 -4.86
N HIS A 73 20.60 16.65 -5.19
CA HIS A 73 19.54 16.37 -6.14
C HIS A 73 18.25 16.64 -5.40
N VAL A 74 17.61 17.76 -5.74
CA VAL A 74 16.26 18.07 -5.30
C VAL A 74 15.36 17.65 -6.46
N SER A 75 14.46 16.71 -6.21
CA SER A 75 13.48 16.27 -7.21
C SER A 75 12.53 17.41 -7.56
N GLN A 76 11.81 17.29 -8.66
CA GLN A 76 10.78 18.27 -9.02
C GLN A 76 9.68 18.37 -7.95
N GLU A 77 9.40 17.27 -7.24
CA GLU A 77 8.45 17.22 -6.13
C GLU A 77 8.97 17.97 -4.89
N GLU A 78 10.24 17.76 -4.54
CA GLU A 78 10.89 18.44 -3.42
C GLU A 78 11.05 19.95 -3.69
N THR A 79 11.26 20.31 -4.96
CA THR A 79 11.32 21.69 -5.45
C THR A 79 9.97 22.41 -5.24
N GLU A 80 8.87 21.74 -5.58
CA GLU A 80 7.51 22.27 -5.34
C GLU A 80 7.20 22.35 -3.83
N LEU A 81 7.68 21.39 -3.04
CA LEU A 81 7.52 21.42 -1.59
C LEU A 81 8.25 22.63 -0.96
N ILE A 82 9.47 22.93 -1.39
CA ILE A 82 10.22 24.12 -0.95
C ILE A 82 9.44 25.41 -1.30
N ARG A 83 8.84 25.46 -2.50
CA ARG A 83 7.99 26.59 -2.91
C ARG A 83 6.76 26.74 -2.01
N GLN A 84 6.08 25.64 -1.72
CA GLN A 84 4.90 25.63 -0.83
C GLN A 84 5.24 26.08 0.58
N MET A 85 6.37 25.62 1.14
CA MET A 85 6.82 26.03 2.47
C MET A 85 7.12 27.53 2.53
N ALA A 86 7.75 28.10 1.49
CA ALA A 86 7.99 29.54 1.43
C ALA A 86 6.70 30.37 1.56
N VAL A 87 5.61 29.93 0.91
CA VAL A 87 4.30 30.60 0.96
C VAL A 87 3.64 30.45 2.33
N VAL A 88 3.67 29.24 2.91
CA VAL A 88 3.10 28.96 4.25
C VAL A 88 3.72 29.85 5.31
N TYR A 89 5.05 29.89 5.36
CA TYR A 89 5.75 30.67 6.37
C TYR A 89 5.62 32.19 6.13
N ARG A 90 5.40 32.62 4.88
CA ARG A 90 5.09 34.03 4.59
C ARG A 90 3.69 34.42 5.07
N ALA A 91 2.72 33.51 4.98
CA ALA A 91 1.35 33.73 5.45
C ALA A 91 1.19 33.66 6.98
N ALA A 92 2.09 32.97 7.70
CA ALA A 92 2.04 32.82 9.15
C ALA A 92 2.21 34.14 9.95
N GLY A 93 2.79 35.17 9.31
CA GLY A 93 2.72 36.57 9.76
C GLY A 93 3.65 36.99 10.90
N ASP A 94 4.53 36.11 11.40
CA ASP A 94 5.56 36.46 12.40
C ASP A 94 6.96 36.61 11.79
N ARG A 95 7.86 37.30 12.51
CA ARG A 95 9.21 37.64 12.05
C ARG A 95 10.09 36.42 11.75
N ARG A 96 9.94 35.32 12.50
CA ARG A 96 10.73 34.09 12.31
C ARG A 96 10.22 33.30 11.11
N ALA A 97 8.90 33.27 10.93
CA ALA A 97 8.26 32.67 9.77
C ALA A 97 8.67 33.42 8.49
N ALA A 98 8.70 34.76 8.50
CA ALA A 98 9.22 35.54 7.37
C ALA A 98 10.69 35.19 7.02
N GLN A 99 11.55 35.00 8.03
CA GLN A 99 12.95 34.59 7.80
C GLN A 99 13.08 33.19 7.20
N LEU A 100 12.23 32.24 7.62
CA LEU A 100 12.17 30.90 7.04
C LEU A 100 11.64 30.92 5.60
N ALA A 101 10.62 31.73 5.33
CA ALA A 101 10.11 31.94 3.98
C ALA A 101 11.20 32.48 3.04
N ASP A 102 11.96 33.48 3.48
CA ASP A 102 13.08 34.03 2.70
C ASP A 102 14.21 33.00 2.50
N LEU A 103 14.45 32.12 3.47
CA LEU A 103 15.42 31.04 3.35
C LEU A 103 15.00 30.01 2.30
N PHE A 104 13.75 29.54 2.35
CA PHE A 104 13.21 28.60 1.35
C PHE A 104 13.21 29.21 -0.06
N GLN A 105 12.90 30.50 -0.17
CA GLN A 105 12.98 31.22 -1.44
C GLN A 105 14.41 31.27 -1.99
N LYS A 106 15.41 31.56 -1.14
CA LYS A 106 16.83 31.56 -1.54
C LYS A 106 17.32 30.19 -1.96
N ILE A 107 16.91 29.13 -1.24
CA ILE A 107 17.22 27.75 -1.61
C ILE A 107 16.61 27.44 -2.98
N GLY A 108 15.34 27.79 -3.19
CA GLY A 108 14.66 27.61 -4.47
C GLY A 108 15.34 28.33 -5.64
N GLN A 109 15.72 29.59 -5.46
CA GLN A 109 16.47 30.35 -6.47
C GLN A 109 17.84 29.72 -6.78
N SER A 110 18.55 29.23 -5.76
CA SER A 110 19.85 28.57 -5.95
C SER A 110 19.76 27.24 -6.72
N LEU A 111 18.56 26.65 -6.78
CA LEU A 111 18.25 25.42 -7.50
C LEU A 111 17.68 25.68 -8.91
N GLY A 112 17.63 26.94 -9.36
CA GLY A 112 17.17 27.31 -10.71
C GLY A 112 15.65 27.40 -10.85
N ILE A 113 14.91 27.58 -9.75
CA ILE A 113 13.46 27.83 -9.80
C ILE A 113 13.23 29.29 -10.21
N GLU A 114 12.93 29.53 -11.49
CA GLU A 114 12.40 30.81 -11.97
C GLU A 114 10.86 30.76 -11.97
N SER A 115 10.21 31.29 -10.92
CA SER A 115 8.79 31.68 -10.97
C SER A 115 8.36 32.52 -9.76
N ASP A 116 7.35 33.38 -9.98
CA ASP A 116 6.65 34.21 -9.00
C ASP A 116 6.11 33.35 -7.84
N PHE A 117 6.60 33.61 -6.62
CA PHE A 117 6.16 32.92 -5.40
C PHE A 117 4.76 33.37 -4.93
N ASP A 118 4.08 34.22 -5.70
CA ASP A 118 2.79 34.83 -5.35
C ASP A 118 1.56 34.06 -5.88
N HIS A 119 1.76 33.00 -6.67
CA HIS A 119 0.65 32.22 -7.23
C HIS A 119 0.75 30.73 -6.92
N VAL A 120 0.09 30.31 -5.83
CA VAL A 120 -0.33 28.92 -5.60
C VAL A 120 -1.81 28.86 -5.94
N THR A 121 -2.15 28.20 -7.06
CA THR A 121 -3.54 28.01 -7.48
C THR A 121 -4.24 27.01 -6.57
N GLY A 122 -5.12 27.52 -5.70
CA GLY A 122 -6.45 27.01 -5.29
C GLY A 122 -6.64 25.57 -4.76
N ASP A 123 -6.04 24.55 -5.37
CA ASP A 123 -6.45 23.15 -5.21
C ASP A 123 -5.43 22.29 -4.43
N GLN A 124 -4.29 22.86 -4.05
CA GLN A 124 -3.27 22.24 -3.21
C GLN A 124 -2.80 23.20 -2.12
N TRP A 125 -3.74 23.71 -1.32
CA TRP A 125 -3.37 24.40 -0.09
C TRP A 125 -2.86 23.36 0.93
N PRO A 126 -1.71 23.57 1.60
CA PRO A 126 -1.18 22.58 2.52
C PRO A 126 -2.09 22.48 3.75
N VAL A 127 -2.88 21.41 3.78
CA VAL A 127 -3.90 21.15 4.82
C VAL A 127 -3.26 21.01 6.19
N VAL A 128 -2.10 20.35 6.27
CA VAL A 128 -1.42 20.05 7.54
C VAL A 128 -0.97 21.32 8.27
N PRO A 129 -0.20 22.26 7.66
CA PRO A 129 0.18 23.52 8.31
C PRO A 129 -1.00 24.35 8.83
N ILE A 130 -2.12 24.44 8.10
CA ILE A 130 -3.30 25.17 8.59
C ILE A 130 -3.87 24.49 9.84
N LEU A 131 -3.94 23.15 9.83
CA LEU A 131 -4.45 22.41 10.97
C LEU A 131 -3.51 22.54 12.18
N GLU A 132 -2.19 22.50 11.96
CA GLU A 132 -1.20 22.74 13.01
C GLU A 132 -1.34 24.14 13.60
N GLU A 133 -1.50 25.16 12.76
CA GLU A 133 -1.75 26.54 13.21
C GLU A 133 -3.07 26.64 13.99
N SER A 134 -4.13 26.00 13.49
CA SER A 134 -5.43 25.93 14.16
C SER A 134 -5.34 25.29 15.54
N ILE A 135 -4.56 24.20 15.67
CA ILE A 135 -4.31 23.52 16.95
C ILE A 135 -3.50 24.43 17.88
N LEU A 136 -2.40 25.01 17.41
CA LEU A 136 -1.51 25.87 18.19
C LEU A 136 -2.25 27.10 18.73
N ARG A 137 -3.11 27.71 17.91
CA ARG A 137 -3.87 28.93 18.26
C ARG A 137 -5.25 28.63 18.87
N ASN A 138 -5.62 27.37 19.07
CA ASN A 138 -6.94 26.91 19.50
C ASN A 138 -8.10 27.49 18.66
N ARG A 139 -7.88 27.63 17.35
CA ARG A 139 -8.85 28.21 16.41
C ARG A 139 -9.60 27.10 15.66
N LYS A 140 -10.92 27.25 15.55
CA LYS A 140 -11.77 26.34 14.77
C LYS A 140 -11.30 26.35 13.31
N ALA A 141 -11.55 25.25 12.61
CA ALA A 141 -11.29 25.15 11.19
C ALA A 141 -12.57 24.76 10.43
N CYS A 142 -12.78 25.38 9.27
CA CYS A 142 -13.79 24.95 8.31
C CYS A 142 -13.12 24.00 7.32
N VAL A 143 -13.52 22.72 7.33
CA VAL A 143 -13.00 21.68 6.45
C VAL A 143 -14.04 21.24 5.43
N VAL A 144 -13.67 21.20 4.16
CA VAL A 144 -14.44 20.54 3.10
C VAL A 144 -14.00 19.08 3.09
N TYR A 145 -14.79 18.22 3.71
CA TYR A 145 -14.45 16.81 3.92
C TYR A 145 -15.25 15.90 3.00
N VAL A 146 -14.55 15.01 2.29
CA VAL A 146 -15.17 13.99 1.43
C VAL A 146 -15.20 12.67 2.17
N ASP A 147 -16.40 12.11 2.37
CA ASP A 147 -16.55 10.81 3.04
C ASP A 147 -16.12 9.61 2.16
N LYS A 148 -16.17 8.39 2.72
CA LYS A 148 -15.85 7.13 2.00
C LYS A 148 -16.74 6.88 0.77
N ARG A 149 -17.87 7.58 0.65
CA ARG A 149 -18.85 7.43 -0.43
C ARG A 149 -18.71 8.56 -1.47
N GLY A 150 -17.74 9.46 -1.32
CA GLY A 150 -17.56 10.61 -2.22
C GLY A 150 -18.43 11.82 -1.90
N ASN A 151 -19.21 11.82 -0.80
CA ASN A 151 -20.00 13.00 -0.45
C ASN A 151 -19.11 14.06 0.19
N GLY A 152 -18.98 15.21 -0.48
CA GLY A 152 -18.40 16.41 0.10
C GLY A 152 -19.34 17.02 1.12
N THR A 153 -18.80 17.37 2.29
CA THR A 153 -19.53 18.08 3.33
C THR A 153 -18.65 19.12 3.99
N ASP A 154 -19.22 20.30 4.20
CA ASP A 154 -18.58 21.33 4.99
C ASP A 154 -18.76 21.02 6.48
N ARG A 155 -17.65 21.07 7.21
CA ARG A 155 -17.62 20.80 8.66
C ARG A 155 -16.87 21.91 9.36
N VAL A 156 -17.50 22.48 10.38
CA VAL A 156 -16.78 23.25 11.40
C VAL A 156 -16.25 22.25 12.41
N VAL A 157 -14.93 22.23 12.57
CA VAL A 157 -14.22 21.30 13.46
C VAL A 157 -13.34 22.07 14.44
N TRP A 158 -13.13 21.51 15.62
CA TRP A 158 -12.21 22.01 16.65
C TRP A 158 -10.98 21.11 16.63
N PRO A 159 -9.91 21.48 15.89
CA PRO A 159 -8.76 20.61 15.68
C PRO A 159 -7.99 20.42 16.98
N TYR A 160 -7.75 19.17 17.39
CA TYR A 160 -7.05 18.90 18.65
C TYR A 160 -5.67 18.28 18.45
N ARG A 161 -5.56 17.30 17.55
CA ARG A 161 -4.32 16.55 17.36
C ARG A 161 -4.21 15.97 15.96
N LEU A 162 -3.04 16.14 15.36
CA LEU A 162 -2.61 15.37 14.20
C LEU A 162 -1.84 14.14 14.67
N PHE A 163 -2.08 12.99 14.04
CA PHE A 163 -1.34 11.78 14.32
C PHE A 163 -1.35 10.83 13.12
N GLU A 164 -0.28 10.05 12.98
CA GLU A 164 -0.23 8.96 12.02
C GLU A 164 -0.75 7.68 12.68
N LYS A 165 -1.62 6.94 11.98
CA LYS A 165 -2.01 5.59 12.40
C LYS A 165 -2.24 4.70 11.19
N TYR A 166 -1.68 3.50 11.23
CA TYR A 166 -1.80 2.51 10.14
C TYR A 166 -1.36 3.07 8.78
N GLY A 167 -0.34 3.95 8.74
CA GLY A 167 0.19 4.56 7.52
C GLY A 167 -0.76 5.57 6.87
N ASN A 168 -1.75 6.06 7.61
CA ASN A 168 -2.64 7.14 7.20
C ASN A 168 -2.53 8.27 8.22
N ASN A 169 -2.65 9.51 7.77
CA ASN A 169 -2.65 10.68 8.66
C ASN A 169 -4.07 11.08 9.07
N TYR A 170 -4.27 11.32 10.36
CA TYR A 170 -5.57 11.67 10.95
C TYR A 170 -5.52 12.98 11.71
N LEU A 171 -6.63 13.71 11.65
CA LEU A 171 -6.99 14.77 12.57
C LEU A 171 -8.04 14.24 13.55
N LEU A 172 -7.75 14.30 14.85
CA LEU A 172 -8.76 14.22 15.90
C LEU A 172 -9.33 15.61 16.13
N ALA A 173 -10.65 15.75 16.00
CA ALA A 173 -11.33 17.03 16.20
C ALA A 173 -12.77 16.84 16.71
N PHE A 174 -13.29 17.80 17.50
CA PHE A 174 -14.72 17.87 17.76
C PHE A 174 -15.44 18.43 16.54
N CYS A 175 -16.44 17.72 16.04
CA CYS A 175 -17.20 18.11 14.85
C CYS A 175 -18.54 18.72 15.28
N GLU A 176 -18.76 20.01 15.04
CA GLU A 176 -20.00 20.68 15.46
C GLU A 176 -21.23 20.08 14.78
N LYS A 177 -21.10 19.63 13.53
CA LYS A 177 -22.22 18.99 12.83
C LYS A 177 -22.59 17.61 13.41
N ALA A 178 -21.62 16.91 14.00
CA ALA A 178 -21.86 15.61 14.64
C ALA A 178 -22.07 15.71 16.15
N GLN A 179 -21.81 16.89 16.74
CA GLN A 179 -21.77 17.13 18.19
C GLN A 179 -20.93 16.09 18.95
N ASP A 180 -19.82 15.67 18.35
CA ASP A 180 -18.98 14.59 18.88
C ASP A 180 -17.53 14.67 18.33
N LEU A 181 -16.60 14.02 19.05
CA LEU A 181 -15.23 13.79 18.60
C LEU A 181 -15.19 12.84 17.40
N ARG A 182 -14.44 13.22 16.37
CA ARG A 182 -14.30 12.45 15.12
C ARG A 182 -12.87 12.42 14.64
N TYR A 183 -12.58 11.36 13.90
CA TYR A 183 -11.34 11.17 13.17
C TYR A 183 -11.56 11.54 11.71
N PHE A 184 -10.82 12.53 11.23
CA PHE A 184 -10.80 12.96 9.84
C PHE A 184 -9.51 12.46 9.20
N ARG A 185 -9.58 11.70 8.11
CA ARG A 185 -8.38 11.40 7.32
C ARG A 185 -7.93 12.68 6.65
N ILE A 186 -6.69 13.09 6.87
CA ILE A 186 -6.16 14.36 6.34
C ILE A 186 -6.26 14.37 4.81
N GLU A 187 -5.94 13.24 4.19
CA GLU A 187 -6.06 12.97 2.75
C GLU A 187 -7.47 13.22 2.15
N ARG A 188 -8.52 13.23 2.97
CA ARG A 188 -9.90 13.45 2.54
C ARG A 188 -10.41 14.87 2.78
N ILE A 189 -9.56 15.73 3.35
CA ILE A 189 -9.83 17.15 3.50
C ILE A 189 -9.40 17.82 2.19
N ARG A 190 -10.38 18.26 1.39
CA ARG A 190 -10.13 18.93 0.11
C ARG A 190 -9.73 20.38 0.27
N LYS A 191 -10.24 21.02 1.32
CA LYS A 191 -9.96 22.41 1.65
C LYS A 191 -10.07 22.60 3.15
N VAL A 192 -9.21 23.44 3.71
CA VAL A 192 -9.27 23.86 5.11
C VAL A 192 -9.05 25.36 5.19
N THR A 193 -9.78 26.02 6.08
CA THR A 193 -9.62 27.46 6.38
C THR A 193 -9.74 27.66 7.89
N ILE A 194 -8.90 28.52 8.46
CA ILE A 194 -9.01 28.91 9.87
C ILE A 194 -10.26 29.78 10.03
N SER A 195 -11.11 29.41 10.98
CA SER A 195 -12.32 30.15 11.34
C SER A 195 -12.03 31.14 12.49
N GLU A 196 -12.88 32.14 12.66
CA GLU A 196 -12.77 33.14 13.74
C GLU A 196 -13.04 32.59 15.13
N GLY A 197 -13.76 31.48 15.25
CA GLY A 197 -14.07 30.87 16.53
C GLY A 197 -12.85 30.27 17.23
N VAL A 198 -12.76 30.47 18.53
CA VAL A 198 -11.82 29.77 19.43
C VAL A 198 -12.56 28.59 20.06
N PHE A 199 -11.84 27.54 20.47
CA PHE A 199 -12.42 26.43 21.23
C PHE A 199 -11.65 26.19 22.53
N PRO A 200 -12.30 25.70 23.60
CA PRO A 200 -11.61 25.32 24.82
C PRO A 200 -10.81 24.04 24.60
N LYS A 201 -9.59 24.00 25.13
CA LYS A 201 -8.80 22.76 25.16
C LYS A 201 -9.47 21.79 26.16
N PRO A 202 -9.94 20.60 25.74
CA PRO A 202 -10.59 19.66 26.64
C PRO A 202 -9.57 19.11 27.65
N SER A 203 -10.06 18.76 28.85
CA SER A 203 -9.27 18.14 29.93
C SER A 203 -8.93 16.65 29.69
N LEU A 204 -9.22 16.15 28.48
CA LEU A 204 -9.06 14.77 28.07
C LEU A 204 -7.62 14.51 27.57
N SER A 205 -7.04 13.36 27.96
CA SER A 205 -5.82 12.85 27.31
C SER A 205 -6.15 12.32 25.92
N PHE A 206 -5.71 13.03 24.88
CA PHE A 206 -5.95 12.59 23.49
C PHE A 206 -5.25 11.26 23.18
N ASP A 207 -4.08 10.98 23.77
CA ASP A 207 -3.40 9.69 23.59
C ASP A 207 -4.27 8.54 24.12
N GLN A 208 -4.79 8.69 25.34
CA GLN A 208 -5.68 7.70 25.95
C GLN A 208 -6.99 7.55 25.16
N TYR A 209 -7.60 8.65 24.73
CA TYR A 209 -8.82 8.61 23.92
C TYR A 209 -8.61 7.90 22.58
N ILE A 210 -7.51 8.17 21.89
CA ILE A 210 -7.13 7.49 20.64
C ILE A 210 -6.92 5.99 20.91
N GLU A 211 -6.26 5.65 22.02
CA GLU A 211 -6.06 4.25 22.44
C GLU A 211 -7.40 3.54 22.70
N GLU A 212 -8.32 4.17 23.42
CA GLU A 212 -9.59 3.56 23.81
C GLU A 212 -10.62 3.50 22.68
N THR A 213 -10.63 4.46 21.76
CA THR A 213 -11.69 4.60 20.75
C THR A 213 -11.24 4.26 19.32
N PHE A 214 -9.96 4.44 19.00
CA PHE A 214 -9.40 4.14 17.68
C PHE A 214 -8.67 2.79 17.64
N ASN A 215 -7.96 2.42 18.72
CA ASN A 215 -7.18 1.18 18.76
C ASN A 215 -7.98 -0.07 19.19
N ARG A 216 -9.28 0.06 19.50
CA ARG A 216 -10.11 -1.03 20.05
C ARG A 216 -10.27 -2.26 19.15
N LEU A 217 -10.03 -2.15 17.84
CA LEU A 217 -10.28 -3.26 16.91
C LEU A 217 -9.17 -4.30 16.86
N VAL A 218 -7.90 -3.89 16.98
CA VAL A 218 -6.77 -4.81 16.76
C VAL A 218 -5.83 -4.70 17.95
N LYS A 219 -5.52 -5.81 18.60
CA LYS A 219 -4.55 -5.87 19.69
C LYS A 219 -3.13 -5.71 19.13
N PRO A 220 -2.27 -4.90 19.78
CA PRO A 220 -0.87 -4.78 19.38
C PRO A 220 -0.09 -6.09 19.61
N PHE A 221 1.06 -6.18 18.95
CA PHE A 221 2.12 -7.11 19.33
C PHE A 221 2.94 -6.51 20.47
N THR A 222 3.65 -7.38 21.17
CA THR A 222 4.59 -6.98 22.23
C THR A 222 5.97 -7.45 21.82
N ALA A 223 6.92 -6.53 21.71
CA ALA A 223 8.33 -6.83 21.48
C ALA A 223 9.11 -6.69 22.79
N GLN A 224 10.04 -7.61 23.04
CA GLN A 224 11.06 -7.46 24.07
C GLN A 224 12.41 -7.38 23.38
N PHE A 225 13.22 -6.39 23.73
CA PHE A 225 14.55 -6.20 23.16
C PHE A 225 15.51 -5.63 24.20
N ALA A 226 16.79 -5.96 24.01
CA ALA A 226 17.90 -5.39 24.75
C ALA A 226 18.62 -4.34 23.90
N VAL A 227 19.19 -3.32 24.52
CA VAL A 227 20.04 -2.32 23.87
C VAL A 227 21.43 -2.32 24.51
N SER A 228 22.45 -1.93 23.76
CA SER A 228 23.82 -1.73 24.29
C SER A 228 24.06 -0.24 24.53
N ASP A 229 24.71 0.11 25.64
CA ASP A 229 25.16 1.47 25.97
C ASP A 229 24.06 2.55 26.04
N CYS A 230 23.00 2.30 26.83
CA CYS A 230 21.96 3.29 27.12
C CYS A 230 22.33 4.22 28.30
N GLU A 231 23.45 4.94 28.23
CA GLU A 231 23.68 6.06 29.15
C GLU A 231 22.85 7.28 28.70
N GLY A 232 21.73 7.52 29.39
CA GLY A 232 20.97 8.78 29.27
C GLY A 232 19.66 8.78 28.49
N ASP A 233 19.21 7.64 27.96
CA ASP A 233 18.00 7.57 27.08
C ASP A 233 16.82 6.77 27.67
N GLY A 234 16.87 6.48 28.98
CA GLY A 234 15.80 5.83 29.72
C GLY A 234 15.50 6.58 31.01
N ASP A 235 14.38 7.31 31.04
CA ASP A 235 13.77 7.76 32.29
C ASP A 235 12.94 6.61 32.91
N GLU A 236 12.31 6.85 34.07
CA GLU A 236 11.38 5.91 34.69
C GLU A 236 10.16 5.58 33.79
N ASN A 237 9.96 6.28 32.66
CA ASN A 237 8.86 6.10 31.71
C ASN A 237 9.22 5.27 30.46
N GLY A 238 10.49 4.84 30.28
CA GLY A 238 10.88 3.85 29.26
C GLY A 238 11.86 4.35 28.17
N PHE A 239 12.14 3.49 27.18
CA PHE A 239 12.99 3.81 26.03
C PHE A 239 12.31 4.86 25.13
N ALA A 240 13.02 5.95 24.82
CA ALA A 240 12.48 7.07 24.05
C ALA A 240 12.09 6.66 22.61
N THR A 241 10.85 6.24 22.41
CA THR A 241 10.29 5.82 21.11
C THR A 241 8.92 6.40 20.88
N MET A 242 8.43 6.31 19.65
CA MET A 242 7.02 6.62 19.36
C MET A 242 6.05 5.54 19.88
N TRP A 243 6.58 4.46 20.45
CA TRP A 243 5.83 3.31 20.93
C TRP A 243 5.72 3.34 22.45
N LYS A 244 4.66 2.72 22.98
CA LYS A 244 4.49 2.57 24.42
C LYS A 244 5.48 1.52 24.92
N CYS A 245 6.52 1.97 25.59
CA CYS A 245 7.61 1.15 26.08
C CYS A 245 7.68 1.18 27.61
N ARG A 246 8.11 0.08 28.21
CA ARG A 246 8.45 0.03 29.63
C ARG A 246 9.78 -0.70 29.81
N LYS A 247 10.58 -0.25 30.77
CA LYS A 247 11.79 -0.96 31.19
C LYS A 247 11.39 -2.22 31.97
N ILE A 248 11.94 -3.36 31.59
CA ILE A 248 11.65 -4.67 32.20
C ILE A 248 12.89 -5.31 32.86
N GLY A 249 14.07 -4.73 32.64
CA GLY A 249 15.33 -5.17 33.22
C GLY A 249 16.42 -4.16 32.91
N ASP A 250 17.66 -4.47 33.30
CA ASP A 250 18.78 -3.64 32.91
C ASP A 250 18.98 -3.71 31.40
N GLN A 251 18.98 -2.54 30.75
CA GLN A 251 19.03 -2.39 29.28
C GLN A 251 17.96 -3.17 28.48
N CYS A 252 16.92 -3.69 29.14
CA CYS A 252 15.86 -4.49 28.53
C CYS A 252 14.52 -3.76 28.56
N PHE A 253 13.85 -3.74 27.42
CA PHE A 253 12.62 -3.00 27.20
C PHE A 253 11.54 -3.88 26.59
N GLU A 254 10.30 -3.59 26.97
CA GLU A 254 9.10 -4.14 26.35
C GLU A 254 8.30 -3.03 25.69
N CYS A 255 7.97 -3.19 24.41
CA CYS A 255 7.25 -2.18 23.65
C CYS A 255 6.07 -2.77 22.87
N LEU A 256 4.95 -2.04 22.87
CA LEU A 256 3.76 -2.39 22.10
C LEU A 256 3.87 -1.83 20.68
N PHE A 257 3.64 -2.66 19.66
CA PHE A 257 3.71 -2.23 18.27
C PHE A 257 2.61 -2.84 17.39
N TYR A 258 2.33 -2.21 16.27
CA TYR A 258 1.25 -2.61 15.35
C TYR A 258 1.71 -2.99 13.94
N ARG A 259 2.95 -2.61 13.58
CA ARG A 259 3.58 -2.93 12.31
C ARG A 259 5.06 -3.18 12.53
N SER A 260 5.56 -4.33 12.11
CA SER A 260 6.98 -4.64 12.30
C SER A 260 7.89 -3.67 11.55
N GLN A 261 7.52 -3.26 10.33
CA GLN A 261 8.34 -2.36 9.52
C GLN A 261 8.55 -1.00 10.20
N SER A 262 7.47 -0.37 10.67
CA SER A 262 7.54 0.92 11.38
C SER A 262 8.30 0.78 12.70
N PHE A 263 8.06 -0.30 13.45
CA PHE A 263 8.75 -0.57 14.70
C PHE A 263 10.26 -0.74 14.50
N LEU A 264 10.67 -1.60 13.57
CA LEU A 264 12.09 -1.81 13.26
C LEU A 264 12.73 -0.53 12.70
N SER A 265 12.03 0.24 11.88
CA SER A 265 12.55 1.51 11.35
C SER A 265 12.81 2.54 12.46
N ASP A 266 11.90 2.65 13.44
CA ASP A 266 12.11 3.54 14.59
C ASP A 266 13.33 3.09 15.41
N LEU A 267 13.44 1.79 15.73
CA LEU A 267 14.62 1.25 16.43
C LEU A 267 15.93 1.52 15.67
N PHE A 268 15.95 1.29 14.35
CA PHE A 268 17.13 1.57 13.53
C PHE A 268 17.49 3.06 13.51
N SER A 269 16.49 3.95 13.46
CA SER A 269 16.72 5.40 13.40
C SER A 269 17.41 5.97 14.63
N ARG A 270 17.41 5.25 15.76
CA ARG A 270 18.09 5.65 16.99
C ARG A 270 19.60 5.50 16.91
N GLY A 271 20.11 4.66 16.02
CA GLY A 271 21.54 4.38 15.92
C GLY A 271 22.14 3.64 17.13
N ILE A 272 21.29 3.16 18.04
CA ILE A 272 21.69 2.37 19.21
C ILE A 272 21.66 0.88 18.85
N PRO A 273 22.74 0.11 19.08
CA PRO A 273 22.72 -1.34 18.87
C PRO A 273 21.64 -1.99 19.74
N PHE A 274 20.81 -2.83 19.12
CA PHE A 274 19.74 -3.56 19.82
C PHE A 274 19.66 -5.01 19.40
N ARG A 275 19.13 -5.85 20.29
CA ARG A 275 18.84 -7.27 20.05
C ARG A 275 17.39 -7.57 20.38
N ILE A 276 16.66 -8.12 19.42
CA ILE A 276 15.26 -8.54 19.61
C ILE A 276 15.27 -9.91 20.29
N GLU A 277 14.64 -10.00 21.46
CA GLU A 277 14.46 -11.24 22.21
C GLU A 277 13.11 -11.90 21.88
N LYS A 278 12.03 -11.11 21.87
CA LYS A 278 10.68 -11.55 21.52
C LYS A 278 9.96 -10.51 20.65
N PRO A 279 8.97 -10.91 19.84
CA PRO A 279 8.59 -12.29 19.54
C PRO A 279 9.56 -12.96 18.55
N LYS A 280 9.57 -14.30 18.52
CA LYS A 280 10.49 -15.08 17.69
C LYS A 280 10.34 -14.75 16.21
N TRP A 281 9.11 -14.60 15.72
CA TRP A 281 8.86 -14.23 14.32
C TRP A 281 9.49 -12.88 13.93
N LEU A 282 9.55 -11.92 14.87
CA LEU A 282 10.12 -10.60 14.62
C LEU A 282 11.65 -10.68 14.57
N LYS A 283 12.25 -11.45 15.48
CA LYS A 283 13.68 -11.78 15.48
C LYS A 283 14.07 -12.46 14.17
N ASP A 284 13.35 -13.52 13.78
CA ASP A 284 13.56 -14.26 12.53
C ASP A 284 13.47 -13.33 11.30
N ARG A 285 12.48 -12.42 11.29
CA ARG A 285 12.31 -11.42 10.21
C ARG A 285 13.46 -10.44 10.15
N PHE A 286 13.89 -9.92 11.30
CA PHE A 286 14.98 -8.97 11.40
C PHE A 286 16.29 -9.57 10.87
N LEU A 287 16.62 -10.79 11.30
CA LEU A 287 17.81 -11.51 10.84
C LEU A 287 17.79 -11.73 9.32
N ARG A 288 16.65 -12.20 8.75
CA ARG A 288 16.50 -12.34 7.30
C ARG A 288 16.70 -11.04 6.52
N ARG A 289 16.29 -9.89 7.08
CA ARG A 289 16.51 -8.59 6.44
C ARG A 289 17.98 -8.20 6.47
N ILE A 290 18.67 -8.35 7.60
CA ILE A 290 20.09 -8.04 7.73
C ILE A 290 20.93 -8.91 6.78
N GLU A 291 20.66 -10.21 6.70
CA GLU A 291 21.36 -11.10 5.78
C GLU A 291 21.24 -10.66 4.31
N ARG A 292 20.08 -10.12 3.91
CA ARG A 292 19.92 -9.56 2.56
C ARG A 292 20.80 -8.33 2.39
N PHE A 293 20.81 -7.41 3.33
CA PHE A 293 21.67 -6.22 3.27
C PHE A 293 23.17 -6.56 3.27
N GLY A 294 23.60 -7.52 4.09
CA GLY A 294 24.99 -7.99 4.14
C GLY A 294 25.47 -8.60 2.81
N ARG A 295 24.59 -9.31 2.09
CA ARG A 295 24.89 -9.82 0.74
C ARG A 295 24.99 -8.72 -0.31
N PHE A 296 24.23 -7.63 -0.20
CA PHE A 296 24.38 -6.49 -1.12
C PHE A 296 25.67 -5.69 -0.88
N ALA A 297 26.08 -5.55 0.38
CA ALA A 297 27.34 -4.88 0.73
C ALA A 297 28.59 -5.66 0.27
N SER A 298 28.58 -7.00 0.36
CA SER A 298 29.70 -7.83 -0.11
C SER A 298 29.83 -7.87 -1.63
N VAL A 299 28.71 -7.81 -2.37
CA VAL A 299 28.71 -7.71 -3.84
C VAL A 299 29.21 -6.34 -4.32
N ALA A 300 28.98 -5.27 -3.56
CA ALA A 300 29.41 -3.93 -3.93
C ALA A 300 30.89 -3.64 -3.63
N HIS A 301 31.54 -4.36 -2.70
CA HIS A 301 32.87 -4.00 -2.18
C HIS A 301 33.94 -5.10 -2.27
N GLY A 302 33.74 -6.17 -3.06
CA GLY A 302 34.81 -7.11 -3.42
C GLY A 302 35.63 -7.66 -2.25
N GLN A 303 35.04 -7.71 -1.05
CA GLN A 303 35.68 -8.17 0.18
C GLN A 303 34.81 -9.24 0.84
N ALA A 304 35.51 -10.23 1.40
CA ALA A 304 34.95 -11.38 2.08
C ALA A 304 34.00 -10.97 3.22
N SER A 305 32.98 -11.81 3.46
CA SER A 305 31.96 -11.58 4.48
C SER A 305 32.56 -11.28 5.85
N PRO A 306 31.92 -10.42 6.67
CA PRO A 306 32.27 -10.30 8.08
C PRO A 306 32.15 -11.68 8.76
N LYS A 307 33.17 -12.02 9.56
CA LYS A 307 33.33 -13.32 10.24
C LYS A 307 32.06 -13.75 10.99
N GLU A 308 31.73 -15.04 10.82
CA GLU A 308 30.56 -15.78 11.35
C GLU A 308 30.48 -15.91 12.88
N ASP A 309 31.27 -15.19 13.68
CA ASP A 309 31.49 -15.51 15.10
C ASP A 309 30.50 -14.89 16.11
N TYR A 310 29.51 -14.09 15.69
CA TYR A 310 28.53 -13.50 16.61
C TYR A 310 27.20 -14.26 16.74
N TRP A 311 26.98 -15.31 15.94
CA TRP A 311 25.68 -15.98 15.84
C TRP A 311 25.78 -17.51 15.90
N GLN A 312 26.64 -18.04 16.79
CA GLN A 312 26.70 -19.48 16.99
C GLN A 312 25.35 -20.02 17.49
N LYS A 313 24.92 -21.07 16.79
CA LYS A 313 23.72 -21.89 16.94
C LYS A 313 23.34 -22.14 18.41
N GLU A 314 22.19 -21.61 18.81
CA GLU A 314 21.38 -22.30 19.81
C GLU A 314 20.67 -23.48 19.12
N GLU A 315 21.03 -24.68 19.58
CA GLU A 315 20.41 -25.93 19.21
C GLU A 315 18.94 -25.96 19.63
N LYS A 316 18.19 -26.78 18.88
CA LYS A 316 16.78 -27.10 19.01
C LYS A 316 16.32 -27.28 20.46
N GLU A 317 15.83 -26.21 21.08
CA GLU A 317 14.78 -26.35 22.08
C GLU A 317 13.46 -26.64 21.36
N ALA A 318 12.85 -27.75 21.75
CA ALA A 318 11.57 -28.23 21.24
C ALA A 318 10.49 -27.16 21.50
N SER A 319 10.20 -26.32 20.51
CA SER A 319 9.16 -25.30 20.67
C SER A 319 7.81 -26.00 20.78
N MET A 320 7.06 -25.67 21.83
CA MET A 320 5.64 -25.95 21.91
C MET A 320 4.98 -25.53 20.58
N HIS A 321 4.37 -26.52 19.93
CA HIS A 321 3.67 -26.52 18.65
C HIS A 321 3.84 -25.29 17.71
N ARG A 322 4.79 -25.36 16.76
CA ARG A 322 4.88 -24.46 15.58
C ARG A 322 4.67 -25.26 14.29
N VAL A 323 3.88 -24.73 13.35
CA VAL A 323 3.66 -25.33 12.02
C VAL A 323 3.85 -24.26 10.96
N GLN A 324 4.51 -24.59 9.85
CA GLN A 324 4.66 -23.68 8.71
C GLN A 324 4.67 -24.46 7.39
N LEU A 325 3.71 -24.17 6.52
CA LEU A 325 3.51 -24.78 5.20
C LEU A 325 4.13 -23.91 4.12
N ASN A 326 5.45 -24.00 3.96
CA ASN A 326 6.22 -23.16 3.03
C ASN A 326 5.89 -23.40 1.55
N GLN A 327 5.29 -24.54 1.20
CA GLN A 327 4.89 -24.88 -0.16
C GLN A 327 3.68 -24.08 -0.68
N ILE A 328 2.93 -23.42 0.21
CA ILE A 328 1.73 -22.68 -0.17
C ILE A 328 2.12 -21.29 -0.64
N GLU A 329 1.81 -20.95 -1.89
CA GLU A 329 2.00 -19.61 -2.46
C GLU A 329 0.66 -18.96 -2.78
N PHE A 330 0.59 -17.63 -2.73
CA PHE A 330 -0.61 -16.91 -3.14
C PHE A 330 -0.74 -16.92 -4.67
N GLY A 331 -1.92 -17.25 -5.18
CA GLY A 331 -2.17 -17.28 -6.62
C GLY A 331 -2.11 -15.88 -7.25
N PRO A 332 -1.61 -15.72 -8.49
CA PRO A 332 -1.44 -14.41 -9.11
C PRO A 332 -2.78 -13.84 -9.61
N SER A 333 -3.62 -13.37 -8.68
CA SER A 333 -4.91 -12.75 -8.98
C SER A 333 -5.20 -11.58 -8.04
N TRP A 334 -5.78 -10.52 -8.60
CA TRP A 334 -6.31 -9.39 -7.83
C TRP A 334 -7.66 -9.69 -7.19
N LEU A 335 -8.39 -10.71 -7.67
CA LEU A 335 -9.52 -11.23 -6.90
C LEU A 335 -8.98 -12.13 -5.80
N SER A 336 -8.82 -11.55 -4.62
CA SER A 336 -8.09 -12.15 -3.52
C SER A 336 -8.58 -13.54 -3.13
N TYR A 337 -9.90 -13.78 -3.19
CA TYR A 337 -10.47 -15.11 -2.95
C TYR A 337 -9.96 -16.16 -3.96
N ALA A 338 -9.91 -15.82 -5.25
CA ALA A 338 -9.42 -16.73 -6.27
C ALA A 338 -7.93 -17.02 -6.10
N GLY A 339 -7.13 -15.99 -5.80
CA GLY A 339 -5.69 -16.13 -5.53
C GLY A 339 -5.42 -17.00 -4.29
N ALA A 340 -6.14 -16.77 -3.20
CA ALA A 340 -5.99 -17.53 -1.96
C ALA A 340 -6.34 -19.01 -2.16
N THR A 341 -7.51 -19.27 -2.75
CA THR A 341 -8.02 -20.63 -2.94
C THR A 341 -7.20 -21.41 -3.96
N TYR A 342 -6.79 -20.79 -5.07
CA TYR A 342 -5.87 -21.40 -6.04
C TYR A 342 -4.55 -21.83 -5.36
N GLY A 343 -4.00 -20.97 -4.51
CA GLY A 343 -2.77 -21.24 -3.76
C GLY A 343 -2.87 -22.47 -2.87
N VAL A 344 -3.96 -22.59 -2.11
CA VAL A 344 -4.23 -23.76 -1.25
C VAL A 344 -4.39 -25.03 -2.09
N LEU A 345 -5.22 -25.01 -3.14
CA LEU A 345 -5.48 -26.19 -3.96
C LEU A 345 -4.26 -26.66 -4.74
N LYS A 346 -3.44 -25.74 -5.23
CA LYS A 346 -2.18 -26.06 -5.90
C LYS A 346 -1.20 -26.75 -4.95
N ALA A 347 -1.08 -26.25 -3.72
CA ALA A 347 -0.21 -26.86 -2.71
C ALA A 347 -0.67 -28.26 -2.28
N LEU A 348 -1.97 -28.55 -2.37
CA LEU A 348 -2.54 -29.89 -2.11
C LEU A 348 -2.40 -30.86 -3.30
N GLY A 349 -1.94 -30.40 -4.47
CA GLY A 349 -2.00 -31.17 -5.72
C GLY A 349 -3.44 -31.40 -6.20
N TYR A 350 -4.40 -30.59 -5.74
CA TYR A 350 -5.80 -30.64 -6.19
C TYR A 350 -6.00 -29.81 -7.46
N TRP A 351 -5.01 -28.99 -7.83
CA TRP A 351 -5.06 -28.17 -9.04
C TRP A 351 -3.68 -27.92 -9.64
N ASP A 352 -3.43 -28.45 -10.84
CA ASP A 352 -2.13 -28.31 -11.53
C ASP A 352 -2.18 -27.35 -12.73
N GLU A 353 -3.37 -26.98 -13.19
CA GLU A 353 -3.54 -26.08 -14.34
C GLU A 353 -3.23 -24.62 -13.96
N PRO A 354 -2.95 -23.75 -14.94
CA PRO A 354 -2.82 -22.32 -14.70
C PRO A 354 -4.07 -21.69 -14.05
N ILE A 355 -3.90 -20.59 -13.32
CA ILE A 355 -4.99 -19.94 -12.57
C ILE A 355 -6.19 -19.52 -13.43
N HIS A 356 -5.99 -19.24 -14.73
CA HIS A 356 -7.11 -18.91 -15.61
C HIS A 356 -8.04 -20.10 -15.84
N HIS A 357 -7.53 -21.34 -15.87
CA HIS A 357 -8.39 -22.53 -15.87
C HIS A 357 -9.16 -22.67 -14.56
N PHE A 358 -8.53 -22.36 -13.41
CA PHE A 358 -9.23 -22.35 -12.12
C PHE A 358 -10.37 -21.33 -12.10
N ILE A 359 -10.09 -20.07 -12.46
CA ILE A 359 -11.07 -18.99 -12.54
C ILE A 359 -12.20 -19.32 -13.52
N GLY A 360 -11.87 -19.93 -14.66
CA GLY A 360 -12.84 -20.32 -15.68
C GLY A 360 -13.74 -21.47 -15.26
N LYS A 361 -13.16 -22.61 -14.84
CA LYS A 361 -13.89 -23.83 -14.47
C LYS A 361 -14.69 -23.70 -13.17
N THR A 362 -14.24 -22.87 -12.24
CA THR A 362 -15.04 -22.51 -11.06
C THR A 362 -16.14 -21.52 -11.38
N GLY A 363 -16.12 -20.85 -12.54
CA GLY A 363 -17.08 -19.80 -12.91
C GLY A 363 -16.83 -18.45 -12.24
N ILE A 364 -15.78 -18.32 -11.43
CA ILE A 364 -15.37 -17.04 -10.82
C ILE A 364 -15.11 -15.97 -11.90
N GLY A 365 -14.66 -16.35 -13.09
CA GLY A 365 -14.38 -15.41 -14.18
C GLY A 365 -15.60 -14.58 -14.63
N PHE A 366 -16.82 -15.07 -14.37
CA PHE A 366 -18.06 -14.37 -14.69
C PHE A 366 -18.53 -13.43 -13.57
N HIS A 367 -17.88 -13.45 -12.40
CA HIS A 367 -18.19 -12.56 -11.29
C HIS A 367 -17.94 -11.11 -11.69
N PHE A 368 -19.00 -10.29 -11.64
CA PHE A 368 -18.91 -8.88 -11.98
C PHE A 368 -19.94 -8.07 -11.19
N VAL A 369 -19.47 -7.34 -10.18
CA VAL A 369 -20.31 -6.61 -9.22
C VAL A 369 -19.80 -5.18 -9.06
N ILE A 370 -20.69 -4.22 -9.31
CA ILE A 370 -20.38 -2.79 -9.19
C ILE A 370 -21.34 -2.16 -8.20
N GLN A 371 -20.78 -1.44 -7.22
CA GLN A 371 -21.53 -0.57 -6.34
C GLN A 371 -21.93 0.71 -7.10
N ASP A 372 -23.09 1.30 -6.82
CA ASP A 372 -23.63 2.45 -7.59
C ASP A 372 -22.67 3.66 -7.75
N ARG A 373 -21.69 3.82 -6.85
CA ARG A 373 -20.65 4.86 -6.91
C ARG A 373 -19.26 4.29 -7.18
N VAL A 374 -19.18 3.07 -7.70
CA VAL A 374 -17.94 2.38 -8.05
C VAL A 374 -16.96 2.29 -6.88
N GLY A 375 -17.47 2.05 -5.66
CA GLY A 375 -16.62 1.86 -4.49
C GLY A 375 -15.76 0.58 -4.59
N ALA A 376 -14.59 0.60 -3.96
CA ALA A 376 -13.64 -0.54 -3.97
C ALA A 376 -14.21 -1.86 -3.40
N SER A 377 -15.33 -1.81 -2.70
CA SER A 377 -16.02 -3.00 -2.19
C SER A 377 -16.80 -3.77 -3.25
N GLY A 378 -17.00 -3.22 -4.45
CA GLY A 378 -17.77 -3.87 -5.52
C GLY A 378 -17.34 -5.32 -5.78
N PRO A 379 -16.06 -5.58 -6.10
CA PRO A 379 -15.58 -6.92 -6.38
C PRO A 379 -15.68 -7.92 -5.23
N THR A 380 -15.80 -7.46 -3.98
CA THR A 380 -15.74 -8.31 -2.79
C THR A 380 -17.06 -8.41 -2.02
N VAL A 381 -18.09 -7.61 -2.33
CA VAL A 381 -19.40 -7.67 -1.65
C VAL A 381 -20.39 -8.52 -2.45
N TYR A 382 -20.58 -9.75 -1.98
CA TYR A 382 -21.54 -10.74 -2.47
C TYR A 382 -21.76 -11.79 -1.37
N ASP A 383 -22.67 -12.75 -1.58
CA ASP A 383 -22.90 -13.82 -0.62
C ASP A 383 -21.72 -14.81 -0.58
N TRP A 384 -20.73 -14.53 0.28
CA TRP A 384 -19.55 -15.39 0.46
C TRP A 384 -19.93 -16.81 0.85
N GLY A 385 -20.98 -16.99 1.66
CA GLY A 385 -21.39 -18.30 2.13
C GLY A 385 -21.78 -19.19 0.96
N SER A 386 -22.78 -18.77 0.19
CA SER A 386 -23.24 -19.60 -0.92
C SER A 386 -22.20 -19.66 -2.04
N ARG A 387 -21.62 -18.53 -2.44
CA ARG A 387 -20.76 -18.46 -3.64
C ARG A 387 -19.44 -19.20 -3.49
N HIS A 388 -18.76 -19.08 -2.35
CA HIS A 388 -17.47 -19.77 -2.15
C HIS A 388 -17.63 -21.28 -2.08
N TYR A 389 -18.72 -21.75 -1.49
CA TYR A 389 -19.06 -23.17 -1.49
C TYR A 389 -19.34 -23.67 -2.91
N GLU A 390 -20.24 -23.00 -3.65
CA GLU A 390 -20.63 -23.39 -5.00
C GLU A 390 -19.48 -23.36 -6.02
N TRP A 391 -18.56 -22.40 -5.91
CA TRP A 391 -17.41 -22.30 -6.81
C TRP A 391 -16.45 -23.48 -6.65
N LEU A 392 -16.23 -23.94 -5.43
CA LEU A 392 -15.37 -25.08 -5.15
C LEU A 392 -16.05 -26.42 -5.43
N ASP A 393 -17.33 -26.55 -5.07
CA ASP A 393 -18.12 -27.76 -5.34
C ASP A 393 -18.17 -28.07 -6.85
N ARG A 394 -18.29 -27.04 -7.70
CA ARG A 394 -18.29 -27.18 -9.17
C ARG A 394 -17.06 -27.88 -9.73
N VAL A 395 -15.91 -27.71 -9.08
CA VAL A 395 -14.65 -28.35 -9.48
C VAL A 395 -14.33 -29.59 -8.63
N GLY A 396 -15.32 -30.09 -7.89
CA GLY A 396 -15.24 -31.29 -7.08
C GLY A 396 -14.49 -31.11 -5.77
N VAL A 397 -14.33 -29.88 -5.26
CA VAL A 397 -13.60 -29.63 -4.01
C VAL A 397 -14.58 -29.54 -2.85
N ALA A 398 -14.55 -30.57 -1.99
CA ALA A 398 -15.30 -30.56 -0.74
C ALA A 398 -14.66 -29.56 0.23
N ASN A 399 -15.48 -28.68 0.78
CA ASN A 399 -15.02 -27.59 1.62
C ASN A 399 -16.04 -27.27 2.72
N ARG A 400 -15.56 -26.69 3.81
CA ARG A 400 -16.38 -26.22 4.93
C ARG A 400 -15.98 -24.80 5.27
N GLN A 401 -16.97 -23.98 5.57
CA GLN A 401 -16.75 -22.56 5.89
C GLN A 401 -17.40 -22.21 7.22
N PHE A 402 -16.81 -21.24 7.88
CA PHE A 402 -17.43 -20.52 8.98
C PHE A 402 -17.56 -19.07 8.56
N ASN A 403 -18.75 -18.50 8.71
CA ASN A 403 -19.05 -17.13 8.36
C ASN A 403 -19.92 -16.51 9.46
N LEU A 404 -19.34 -15.58 10.21
CA LEU A 404 -20.04 -14.82 11.24
C LEU A 404 -19.86 -13.32 10.97
N TYR A 405 -20.91 -12.68 10.48
CA TYR A 405 -21.05 -11.24 10.58
C TYR A 405 -21.39 -10.88 12.03
N TYR A 406 -20.60 -10.03 12.68
CA TYR A 406 -20.83 -9.68 14.07
C TYR A 406 -21.05 -8.18 14.27
N GLN A 407 -21.91 -7.85 15.23
CA GLN A 407 -21.93 -6.54 15.86
C GLN A 407 -20.89 -6.54 17.00
N ARG A 408 -20.29 -5.38 17.27
CA ARG A 408 -19.07 -5.25 18.10
C ARG A 408 -19.27 -5.66 19.57
N ASP A 409 -20.50 -5.91 19.97
CA ASP A 409 -20.98 -6.24 21.32
C ASP A 409 -21.53 -7.67 21.43
N LEU A 410 -21.30 -8.55 20.44
CA LEU A 410 -21.69 -9.95 20.56
C LEU A 410 -21.00 -10.62 21.76
N ASN A 411 -21.80 -11.04 22.74
CA ASN A 411 -21.36 -11.70 23.97
C ASN A 411 -20.51 -12.96 23.73
N THR A 412 -20.70 -13.64 22.59
CA THR A 412 -20.09 -14.95 22.28
C THR A 412 -18.98 -14.88 21.23
N PHE A 413 -18.65 -13.70 20.70
CA PHE A 413 -17.64 -13.58 19.62
C PHE A 413 -16.29 -14.17 20.03
N SER A 414 -15.85 -13.93 21.27
CA SER A 414 -14.59 -14.47 21.78
C SER A 414 -14.55 -16.00 21.83
N LEU A 415 -15.70 -16.67 22.04
CA LEU A 415 -15.81 -18.12 21.98
C LEU A 415 -15.73 -18.62 20.53
N ALA A 416 -16.41 -17.94 19.60
CA ALA A 416 -16.33 -18.26 18.17
C ALA A 416 -14.91 -18.09 17.63
N GLN A 417 -14.21 -17.02 18.02
CA GLN A 417 -12.82 -16.77 17.66
C GLN A 417 -11.89 -17.89 18.19
N LYS A 418 -12.05 -18.30 19.46
CA LYS A 418 -11.27 -19.42 20.03
C LYS A 418 -11.53 -20.75 19.32
N SER A 419 -12.79 -21.03 18.95
CA SER A 419 -13.15 -22.21 18.16
C SER A 419 -12.46 -22.17 16.79
N ALA A 420 -12.53 -21.02 16.12
CA ALA A 420 -11.90 -20.81 14.82
C ALA A 420 -10.38 -21.04 14.88
N VAL A 421 -9.69 -20.49 15.89
CA VAL A 421 -8.25 -20.72 16.09
C VAL A 421 -7.93 -22.22 16.19
N THR A 422 -8.71 -22.97 16.97
CA THR A 422 -8.54 -24.43 17.13
C THR A 422 -8.74 -25.18 15.81
N GLU A 423 -9.78 -24.85 15.05
CA GLU A 423 -10.08 -25.51 13.78
C GLU A 423 -9.04 -25.21 12.70
N ILE A 424 -8.55 -23.97 12.65
CA ILE A 424 -7.50 -23.54 11.72
C ILE A 424 -6.20 -24.30 12.01
N LYS A 425 -5.78 -24.39 13.29
CA LYS A 425 -4.58 -25.15 13.67
C LYS A 425 -4.67 -26.62 13.26
N ARG A 426 -5.82 -27.26 13.50
CA ARG A 426 -6.07 -28.65 13.10
C ARG A 426 -5.95 -28.86 11.59
N SER A 427 -6.36 -27.88 10.78
CA SER A 427 -6.19 -27.91 9.32
C SER A 427 -4.71 -27.83 8.94
N LEU A 428 -3.97 -26.91 9.56
CA LEU A 428 -2.54 -26.71 9.30
C LEU A 428 -1.69 -27.91 9.70
N GLU A 429 -2.02 -28.57 10.82
CA GLU A 429 -1.41 -29.83 11.27
C GLU A 429 -1.58 -30.97 10.25
N LYS A 430 -2.68 -30.94 9.48
CA LYS A 430 -2.92 -31.88 8.38
C LYS A 430 -2.23 -31.47 7.07
N GLY A 431 -1.45 -30.39 7.07
CA GLY A 431 -0.81 -29.85 5.87
C GLY A 431 -1.72 -29.03 4.96
N VAL A 432 -2.90 -28.61 5.44
CA VAL A 432 -3.91 -27.89 4.66
C VAL A 432 -3.98 -26.43 5.09
N GLY A 433 -3.60 -25.52 4.20
CA GLY A 433 -3.74 -24.07 4.41
C GLY A 433 -5.21 -23.63 4.44
N VAL A 434 -5.47 -22.48 5.07
CA VAL A 434 -6.84 -22.00 5.31
C VAL A 434 -7.06 -20.66 4.64
N VAL A 435 -8.11 -20.53 3.82
CA VAL A 435 -8.52 -19.24 3.25
C VAL A 435 -9.24 -18.44 4.34
N VAL A 436 -8.87 -17.18 4.53
CA VAL A 436 -9.39 -16.34 5.62
C VAL A 436 -9.66 -14.92 5.11
N TRP A 437 -10.66 -14.24 5.70
CA TRP A 437 -10.91 -12.83 5.41
C TRP A 437 -10.02 -11.91 6.25
N ALA A 438 -9.44 -10.89 5.61
CA ALA A 438 -8.64 -9.83 6.22
C ALA A 438 -7.59 -10.35 7.23
N PRO A 439 -6.69 -11.28 6.84
CA PRO A 439 -5.62 -11.73 7.73
C PRO A 439 -4.60 -10.63 8.04
N THR A 440 -4.60 -9.56 7.23
CA THR A 440 -3.77 -8.37 7.41
C THR A 440 -4.68 -7.14 7.43
N LYS A 441 -4.08 -5.94 7.40
CA LYS A 441 -4.84 -4.68 7.34
C LYS A 441 -5.48 -4.41 5.99
N ILE A 442 -5.18 -5.23 4.99
CA ILE A 442 -5.80 -5.13 3.67
C ILE A 442 -7.12 -5.90 3.76
N LEU A 443 -8.21 -5.26 3.33
CA LEU A 443 -9.56 -5.81 3.37
C LEU A 443 -9.77 -6.78 2.20
N GLU A 444 -9.00 -7.87 2.22
CA GLU A 444 -8.93 -8.88 1.16
C GLU A 444 -8.85 -10.27 1.78
N PHE A 445 -9.16 -11.30 0.98
CA PHE A 445 -8.90 -12.68 1.37
C PHE A 445 -7.39 -13.00 1.33
N GLY A 446 -6.94 -13.80 2.27
CA GLY A 446 -5.60 -14.34 2.28
C GLY A 446 -5.58 -15.80 2.71
N ILE A 447 -4.38 -16.33 2.91
CA ILE A 447 -4.15 -17.71 3.31
C ILE A 447 -3.43 -17.71 4.65
N ILE A 448 -3.92 -18.48 5.62
CA ILE A 448 -3.12 -18.88 6.78
C ILE A 448 -2.31 -20.11 6.38
N THR A 449 -0.99 -20.00 6.48
CA THR A 449 -0.04 -21.03 6.07
C THR A 449 0.68 -21.69 7.23
N GLY A 450 0.44 -21.25 8.47
CA GLY A 450 1.14 -21.78 9.63
C GLY A 450 0.77 -21.06 10.90
N PHE A 451 1.32 -21.50 12.01
CA PHE A 451 1.10 -20.91 13.33
C PHE A 451 2.31 -21.10 14.24
N ASP A 452 2.40 -20.26 15.25
CA ASP A 452 3.39 -20.32 16.32
C ASP A 452 2.68 -20.07 17.66
N ASP A 453 2.60 -21.10 18.50
CA ASP A 453 1.90 -21.01 19.78
C ASP A 453 2.68 -20.24 20.85
N GLU A 454 4.00 -20.18 20.73
CA GLU A 454 4.84 -19.39 21.61
C GLU A 454 4.57 -17.89 21.42
N ASP A 455 4.48 -17.46 20.16
CA ASP A 455 4.21 -16.07 19.79
C ASP A 455 2.69 -15.73 19.72
N GLY A 456 1.83 -16.76 19.68
CA GLY A 456 0.37 -16.61 19.58
C GLY A 456 -0.10 -16.02 18.25
N VAL A 457 0.52 -16.46 17.14
CA VAL A 457 0.29 -15.90 15.80
C VAL A 457 0.09 -16.97 14.72
N PHE A 458 -0.66 -16.60 13.68
CA PHE A 458 -0.75 -17.28 12.40
C PHE A 458 0.19 -16.63 11.38
N PHE A 459 0.92 -17.44 10.61
CA PHE A 459 1.64 -16.96 9.43
C PHE A 459 0.68 -16.87 8.24
N VAL A 460 0.78 -15.80 7.47
CA VAL A 460 -0.21 -15.47 6.43
C VAL A 460 0.43 -15.10 5.10
N LYS A 461 -0.34 -15.27 4.02
CA LYS A 461 -0.04 -14.75 2.67
C LYS A 461 -1.24 -14.01 2.12
N GLU A 462 -1.01 -12.97 1.32
CA GLU A 462 -2.05 -12.13 0.72
C GLU A 462 -1.57 -11.52 -0.61
N CYS A 463 -2.43 -10.76 -1.29
CA CYS A 463 -2.24 -10.35 -2.68
C CYS A 463 -1.30 -9.15 -2.92
N ALA A 464 -0.94 -8.38 -1.89
CA ALA A 464 -0.25 -7.11 -1.98
C ALA A 464 1.15 -7.11 -1.34
N SER A 465 1.38 -7.82 -0.22
CA SER A 465 2.71 -7.95 0.40
C SER A 465 3.31 -9.33 0.21
N SER A 466 4.60 -9.36 -0.14
CA SER A 466 5.39 -10.59 -0.19
C SER A 466 5.85 -11.10 1.18
N ASP A 467 5.80 -10.27 2.22
CA ASP A 467 6.19 -10.62 3.60
C ASP A 467 5.29 -9.88 4.61
N PRO A 468 3.98 -10.20 4.67
CA PRO A 468 3.04 -9.55 5.57
C PRO A 468 3.37 -9.85 7.04
N ASP A 469 3.06 -8.93 7.95
CA ASP A 469 3.06 -9.23 9.40
C ASP A 469 2.15 -10.44 9.67
N PRO A 470 2.51 -11.34 10.61
CA PRO A 470 1.64 -12.45 10.97
C PRO A 470 0.35 -11.95 11.65
N LEU A 471 -0.67 -12.80 11.71
CA LEU A 471 -1.96 -12.50 12.34
C LEU A 471 -1.98 -13.02 13.78
N LYS A 472 -2.07 -12.13 14.78
CA LYS A 472 -2.28 -12.56 16.18
C LYS A 472 -3.59 -13.34 16.31
N TYR A 473 -3.62 -14.43 17.09
CA TYR A 473 -4.84 -15.23 17.31
C TYR A 473 -6.03 -14.37 17.79
N ASP A 474 -5.75 -13.46 18.71
CA ASP A 474 -6.73 -12.51 19.26
C ASP A 474 -7.29 -11.53 18.23
N ASN A 475 -6.63 -11.37 17.09
CA ASN A 475 -7.04 -10.46 16.01
C ASN A 475 -7.79 -11.20 14.89
N LEU A 476 -7.95 -12.52 14.97
CA LEU A 476 -8.67 -13.30 13.96
C LEU A 476 -10.13 -12.80 13.83
N GLY A 477 -10.51 -12.40 12.62
CA GLY A 477 -11.84 -11.85 12.34
C GLY A 477 -12.03 -10.40 12.80
N LEU A 478 -11.03 -9.75 13.39
CA LEU A 478 -11.09 -8.33 13.76
C LEU A 478 -10.60 -7.44 12.61
N SER A 479 -11.53 -6.75 11.96
CA SER A 479 -11.21 -5.79 10.90
C SER A 479 -12.26 -4.67 10.82
N ASP A 480 -12.06 -3.69 9.92
CA ASP A 480 -13.07 -2.66 9.63
C ASP A 480 -14.37 -3.25 9.06
N VAL A 481 -14.30 -4.45 8.48
CA VAL A 481 -15.44 -5.24 7.99
C VAL A 481 -15.62 -6.42 8.96
N PRO A 482 -16.60 -6.37 9.89
CA PRO A 482 -16.66 -7.26 11.05
C PRO A 482 -17.18 -8.65 10.68
N TYR A 483 -16.32 -9.40 10.00
CA TYR A 483 -16.55 -10.77 9.58
C TYR A 483 -15.46 -11.66 10.15
N LEU A 484 -15.87 -12.68 10.90
CA LEU A 484 -15.03 -13.85 11.15
C LEU A 484 -15.36 -14.87 10.05
N TYR A 485 -14.50 -14.91 9.03
CA TYR A 485 -14.63 -15.84 7.92
C TYR A 485 -13.36 -16.67 7.75
N TYR A 486 -13.51 -17.99 7.66
CA TYR A 486 -12.47 -18.89 7.19
C TYR A 486 -13.08 -20.08 6.43
N GLN A 487 -12.32 -20.64 5.49
CA GLN A 487 -12.72 -21.76 4.65
C GLN A 487 -11.64 -22.83 4.63
N LEU A 488 -12.07 -24.06 4.89
CA LEU A 488 -11.26 -25.26 4.97
C LEU A 488 -11.52 -26.13 3.75
N VAL A 489 -10.47 -26.70 3.18
CA VAL A 489 -10.57 -27.75 2.16
C VAL A 489 -10.56 -29.10 2.86
N GLU A 490 -11.55 -29.94 2.58
CA GLU A 490 -11.75 -31.23 3.27
C GLU A 490 -11.44 -32.43 2.37
N GLY A 491 -11.53 -32.27 1.04
CA GLY A 491 -11.21 -33.33 0.10
C GLY A 491 -11.56 -32.96 -1.33
N ARG A 492 -11.44 -33.95 -2.23
CA ARG A 492 -11.77 -33.79 -3.64
C ARG A 492 -12.47 -35.03 -4.20
N VAL A 493 -13.45 -34.81 -5.07
CA VAL A 493 -14.09 -35.81 -5.90
C VAL A 493 -13.82 -35.51 -7.37
N TYR A 494 -13.88 -36.54 -8.21
CA TYR A 494 -13.74 -36.36 -9.64
C TYR A 494 -15.00 -35.72 -10.23
N VAL A 495 -14.80 -34.68 -11.05
CA VAL A 495 -15.82 -34.09 -11.92
C VAL A 495 -15.22 -34.04 -13.32
N SER A 496 -16.00 -34.39 -14.35
CA SER A 496 -15.49 -34.34 -15.71
C SER A 496 -15.28 -32.89 -16.17
N GLU A 497 -14.21 -32.64 -16.92
CA GLU A 497 -13.90 -31.30 -17.42
C GLU A 497 -15.05 -30.67 -18.24
N PRO A 498 -15.73 -31.38 -19.17
CA PRO A 498 -16.89 -30.82 -19.86
C PRO A 498 -18.01 -30.38 -18.91
N LYS A 499 -18.24 -31.12 -17.82
CA LYS A 499 -19.25 -30.75 -16.81
C LYS A 499 -18.85 -29.48 -16.08
N MET A 500 -17.60 -29.36 -15.61
CA MET A 500 -17.11 -28.15 -14.95
C MET A 500 -17.29 -26.91 -15.84
N ILE A 501 -16.88 -27.01 -17.11
CA ILE A 501 -16.95 -25.91 -18.08
C ILE A 501 -18.40 -25.49 -18.33
N MET A 502 -19.28 -26.45 -18.67
CA MET A 502 -20.66 -26.13 -19.01
C MET A 502 -21.47 -25.63 -17.81
N GLU A 503 -21.21 -26.13 -16.60
CA GLU A 503 -21.83 -25.58 -15.38
C GLU A 503 -21.34 -24.17 -15.07
N ALA A 504 -20.04 -23.89 -15.27
CA ALA A 504 -19.51 -22.54 -15.11
C ALA A 504 -20.16 -21.56 -16.10
N VAL A 505 -20.32 -21.96 -17.36
CA VAL A 505 -21.00 -21.16 -18.40
C VAL A 505 -22.46 -20.91 -18.04
N ARG A 506 -23.22 -21.94 -17.69
CA ARG A 506 -24.64 -21.80 -17.29
C ARG A 506 -24.80 -20.85 -16.12
N ARG A 507 -23.92 -20.94 -15.11
CA ARG A 507 -23.96 -20.06 -13.94
C ARG A 507 -23.52 -18.64 -14.27
N GLY A 508 -22.53 -18.46 -15.15
CA GLY A 508 -22.14 -17.15 -15.66
C GLY A 508 -23.29 -16.44 -16.40
N VAL A 509 -24.01 -17.16 -17.26
CA VAL A 509 -25.21 -16.64 -17.94
C VAL A 509 -26.32 -16.32 -16.94
N ALA A 510 -26.54 -17.15 -15.92
CA ALA A 510 -27.53 -16.87 -14.88
C ALA A 510 -27.18 -15.60 -14.08
N GLU A 511 -25.90 -15.43 -13.71
CA GLU A 511 -25.41 -14.25 -12.99
C GLU A 511 -25.48 -12.98 -13.83
N TRP A 512 -25.16 -13.07 -15.13
CA TRP A 512 -25.31 -11.95 -16.07
C TRP A 512 -26.73 -11.39 -16.10
N ASN A 513 -27.72 -12.29 -16.04
CA ASN A 513 -29.15 -11.97 -16.13
C ASN A 513 -29.82 -11.79 -14.76
N GLN A 514 -29.06 -11.78 -13.66
CA GLN A 514 -29.62 -11.69 -12.33
C GLN A 514 -30.31 -10.32 -12.12
N GLU A 515 -31.61 -10.35 -11.77
CA GLU A 515 -32.39 -9.14 -11.59
C GLU A 515 -32.30 -8.55 -10.18
N THR A 516 -32.14 -9.38 -9.17
CA THR A 516 -32.11 -8.98 -7.76
C THR A 516 -30.68 -8.86 -7.25
N ALA A 517 -30.38 -7.72 -6.63
CA ALA A 517 -29.10 -7.51 -5.96
C ALA A 517 -29.02 -8.33 -4.66
N TYR A 518 -27.84 -8.90 -4.35
CA TYR A 518 -27.58 -9.53 -3.05
C TYR A 518 -27.65 -8.53 -1.90
N TYR A 519 -27.16 -7.32 -2.15
CA TYR A 519 -27.12 -6.22 -1.21
C TYR A 519 -27.58 -4.93 -1.89
N PRO A 520 -28.28 -4.03 -1.19
CA PRO A 520 -28.69 -2.74 -1.76
C PRO A 520 -27.50 -1.99 -2.36
N PHE A 521 -27.69 -1.37 -3.53
CA PHE A 521 -26.68 -0.60 -4.27
C PHE A 521 -25.54 -1.40 -4.91
N TYR A 522 -25.55 -2.74 -4.83
CA TYR A 522 -24.58 -3.61 -5.49
C TYR A 522 -25.25 -4.34 -6.65
N ASN A 523 -24.90 -3.95 -7.88
CA ASN A 523 -25.46 -4.52 -9.09
C ASN A 523 -24.51 -5.58 -9.63
N THR A 524 -25.07 -6.64 -10.22
CA THR A 524 -24.30 -7.74 -10.80
C THR A 524 -24.48 -7.83 -12.32
N GLY A 525 -23.52 -8.44 -13.02
CA GLY A 525 -23.63 -8.81 -14.43
C GLY A 525 -23.97 -7.62 -15.33
N ARG A 526 -25.05 -7.77 -16.12
CA ARG A 526 -25.52 -6.72 -17.04
C ARG A 526 -25.81 -5.40 -16.32
N LYS A 527 -26.45 -5.44 -15.14
CA LYS A 527 -26.81 -4.24 -14.36
C LYS A 527 -25.58 -3.55 -13.77
N ALA A 528 -24.53 -4.29 -13.47
CA ALA A 528 -23.26 -3.73 -13.00
C ALA A 528 -22.62 -2.82 -14.06
N TYR A 529 -22.63 -3.23 -15.34
CA TYR A 529 -22.13 -2.40 -16.44
C TYR A 529 -22.93 -1.11 -16.59
N LEU A 530 -24.26 -1.21 -16.58
CA LEU A 530 -25.14 -0.04 -16.68
C LEU A 530 -24.89 0.94 -15.52
N SER A 531 -24.65 0.42 -14.31
CA SER A 531 -24.35 1.24 -13.13
C SER A 531 -22.99 1.91 -13.22
N LEU A 532 -21.96 1.18 -13.69
CA LEU A 532 -20.62 1.73 -13.95
C LEU A 532 -20.67 2.86 -14.99
N ILE A 533 -21.31 2.61 -16.12
CA ILE A 533 -21.46 3.60 -17.21
C ILE A 533 -22.18 4.84 -16.70
N LYS A 534 -23.30 4.68 -15.99
CA LYS A 534 -24.07 5.79 -15.39
C LYS A 534 -23.23 6.60 -14.39
N ALA A 535 -22.44 5.93 -13.55
CA ALA A 535 -21.57 6.59 -12.59
C ALA A 535 -20.48 7.42 -13.29
N LEU A 536 -19.91 6.90 -14.38
CA LEU A 536 -18.92 7.62 -15.19
C LEU A 536 -19.54 8.82 -15.94
N GLU A 537 -20.74 8.66 -16.51
CA GLU A 537 -21.47 9.73 -17.21
C GLU A 537 -21.85 10.90 -16.29
N SER A 538 -22.26 10.58 -15.06
CA SER A 538 -22.66 11.57 -14.06
C SER A 538 -21.51 12.05 -13.17
N GLU A 539 -20.29 11.55 -13.40
CA GLU A 539 -19.10 11.81 -12.58
C GLU A 539 -19.29 11.43 -11.08
N ALA A 540 -20.26 10.57 -10.78
CA ALA A 540 -20.64 10.15 -9.44
C ALA A 540 -19.93 8.86 -9.00
N TYR A 541 -18.61 8.80 -9.14
CA TYR A 541 -17.78 7.63 -8.80
C TYR A 541 -16.69 7.94 -7.75
N ASP A 542 -16.33 6.95 -6.94
CA ASP A 542 -15.16 6.97 -6.08
C ASP A 542 -13.91 6.67 -6.91
N SER A 543 -12.98 7.63 -7.03
CA SER A 543 -11.82 7.46 -7.92
C SER A 543 -10.91 6.29 -7.50
N PHE A 544 -10.75 6.08 -6.19
CA PHE A 544 -9.98 4.94 -5.67
C PHE A 544 -10.67 3.61 -5.99
N GLY A 545 -11.98 3.55 -5.76
CA GLY A 545 -12.79 2.39 -6.10
C GLY A 545 -12.80 2.09 -7.59
N LEU A 546 -12.84 3.11 -8.45
CA LEU A 546 -12.74 2.95 -9.90
C LEU A 546 -11.41 2.31 -10.33
N SER A 547 -10.25 2.85 -9.90
CA SER A 547 -8.95 2.28 -10.28
C SER A 547 -8.79 0.85 -9.77
N TYR A 548 -9.26 0.57 -8.55
CA TYR A 548 -9.28 -0.77 -7.97
C TYR A 548 -10.19 -1.73 -8.77
N CYS A 549 -11.44 -1.35 -9.04
CA CYS A 549 -12.38 -2.17 -9.81
C CYS A 549 -11.84 -2.48 -11.21
N LEU A 550 -11.29 -1.48 -11.92
CA LEU A 550 -10.68 -1.67 -13.23
C LEU A 550 -9.52 -2.66 -13.17
N SER A 551 -8.68 -2.58 -12.14
CA SER A 551 -7.55 -3.50 -11.95
C SER A 551 -7.98 -4.94 -11.67
N VAL A 552 -8.95 -5.12 -10.77
CA VAL A 552 -9.52 -6.44 -10.46
C VAL A 552 -10.19 -7.03 -11.70
N TYR A 553 -11.06 -6.28 -12.38
CA TYR A 553 -11.78 -6.81 -13.53
C TYR A 553 -10.93 -6.97 -14.77
N ALA A 554 -9.89 -6.15 -14.99
CA ALA A 554 -8.89 -6.46 -16.02
C ALA A 554 -8.25 -7.84 -15.78
N CYS A 555 -7.92 -8.18 -14.53
CA CYS A 555 -7.41 -9.50 -14.16
C CYS A 555 -8.42 -10.62 -14.45
N LEU A 556 -9.68 -10.48 -14.03
CA LEU A 556 -10.72 -11.50 -14.29
C LEU A 556 -11.01 -11.66 -15.78
N LYS A 557 -11.21 -10.57 -16.53
CA LYS A 557 -11.55 -10.63 -17.96
C LYS A 557 -10.41 -11.21 -18.78
N SER A 558 -9.15 -10.91 -18.41
CA SER A 558 -7.97 -11.56 -19.00
C SER A 558 -7.93 -13.07 -18.70
N ALA A 559 -8.24 -13.48 -17.47
CA ALA A 559 -8.33 -14.89 -17.12
C ALA A 559 -9.44 -15.62 -17.90
N LEU A 560 -10.62 -15.01 -18.02
CA LEU A 560 -11.74 -15.61 -18.74
C LEU A 560 -11.47 -15.74 -20.25
N PHE A 561 -10.89 -14.71 -20.88
CA PHE A 561 -10.44 -14.79 -22.28
C PHE A 561 -9.43 -15.93 -22.48
N ARG A 562 -8.39 -16.00 -21.63
CA ARG A 562 -7.34 -17.03 -21.73
C ARG A 562 -7.92 -18.42 -21.57
N PHE A 563 -8.84 -18.61 -20.62
CA PHE A 563 -9.55 -19.87 -20.41
C PHE A 563 -10.35 -20.32 -21.63
N LEU A 564 -11.22 -19.45 -22.17
CA LEU A 564 -12.02 -19.78 -23.35
C LEU A 564 -11.12 -20.08 -24.57
N SER A 565 -10.03 -19.34 -24.70
CA SER A 565 -9.05 -19.53 -25.76
C SER A 565 -8.23 -20.83 -25.63
N SER A 566 -8.00 -21.31 -24.40
CA SER A 566 -7.23 -22.53 -24.13
C SER A 566 -8.06 -23.80 -24.10
N LEU A 567 -9.39 -23.72 -24.30
CA LEU A 567 -10.26 -24.90 -24.32
C LEU A 567 -9.86 -25.91 -25.43
N PRO A 568 -10.01 -27.21 -25.16
CA PRO A 568 -9.66 -28.25 -26.13
C PRO A 568 -10.55 -28.19 -27.39
N PRO A 569 -10.04 -28.61 -28.58
CA PRO A 569 -10.79 -28.55 -29.83
C PRO A 569 -12.16 -29.24 -29.79
N SER A 570 -12.27 -30.35 -29.05
CA SER A 570 -13.53 -31.08 -28.86
C SER A 570 -14.63 -30.23 -28.21
N MET A 571 -14.26 -29.29 -27.35
CA MET A 571 -15.19 -28.32 -26.72
C MET A 571 -15.40 -27.07 -27.58
N LYS A 572 -14.52 -26.82 -28.55
CA LYS A 572 -14.67 -25.74 -29.53
C LYS A 572 -15.56 -26.14 -30.72
N ASN A 573 -15.74 -27.45 -30.94
CA ASN A 573 -16.63 -28.00 -31.96
C ASN A 573 -18.09 -27.65 -31.61
N GLY A 574 -18.72 -26.81 -32.44
CA GLY A 574 -20.01 -26.15 -32.15
C GLY A 574 -19.92 -24.62 -32.10
N GLY A 575 -18.72 -24.05 -32.22
CA GLY A 575 -18.45 -22.64 -32.51
C GLY A 575 -18.66 -21.67 -31.34
N GLY A 576 -19.72 -21.84 -30.54
CA GLY A 576 -20.15 -20.83 -29.57
C GLY A 576 -19.13 -20.50 -28.47
N LEU A 577 -18.42 -21.48 -27.90
CA LEU A 577 -17.39 -21.20 -26.88
C LEU A 577 -16.18 -20.46 -27.47
N SER A 578 -15.79 -20.77 -28.70
CA SER A 578 -14.71 -20.07 -29.41
C SER A 578 -15.13 -18.65 -29.78
N GLU A 579 -16.36 -18.49 -30.28
CA GLU A 579 -16.95 -17.19 -30.62
C GLU A 579 -17.06 -16.28 -29.38
N ALA A 580 -17.55 -16.81 -28.25
CA ALA A 580 -17.53 -16.10 -26.98
C ALA A 580 -16.11 -15.69 -26.56
N GLY A 581 -15.12 -16.55 -26.79
CA GLY A 581 -13.71 -16.24 -26.56
C GLY A 581 -13.22 -15.02 -27.35
N GLU A 582 -13.61 -14.87 -28.62
CA GLU A 582 -13.26 -13.70 -29.43
C GLU A 582 -13.88 -12.40 -28.88
N TYR A 583 -15.15 -12.44 -28.45
CA TYR A 583 -15.75 -11.30 -27.77
C TYR A 583 -15.03 -10.94 -26.47
N TYR A 584 -14.67 -11.94 -25.65
CA TYR A 584 -13.91 -11.71 -24.42
C TYR A 584 -12.49 -11.18 -24.67
N ARG A 585 -11.90 -11.39 -25.85
CA ARG A 585 -10.66 -10.70 -26.25
C ARG A 585 -10.87 -9.19 -26.28
N GLY A 586 -12.00 -8.74 -26.85
CA GLY A 586 -12.39 -7.33 -26.88
C GLY A 586 -12.66 -6.77 -25.49
N VAL A 587 -13.40 -7.51 -24.66
CA VAL A 587 -13.68 -7.13 -23.27
C VAL A 587 -12.37 -6.96 -22.48
N MET A 588 -11.48 -7.95 -22.54
CA MET A 588 -10.17 -7.89 -21.88
C MET A 588 -9.39 -6.64 -22.31
N ALA A 589 -9.28 -6.39 -23.62
CA ALA A 589 -8.53 -5.25 -24.14
C ALA A 589 -9.10 -3.90 -23.64
N CYS A 590 -10.42 -3.79 -23.51
CA CYS A 590 -11.06 -2.58 -22.99
C CYS A 590 -10.73 -2.35 -21.50
N PHE A 591 -10.81 -3.39 -20.66
CA PHE A 591 -10.49 -3.28 -19.25
C PHE A 591 -8.99 -3.03 -19.00
N GLU A 592 -8.11 -3.68 -19.76
CA GLU A 592 -6.66 -3.45 -19.64
C GLU A 592 -6.31 -2.00 -20.01
N LYS A 593 -6.83 -1.48 -21.13
CA LYS A 593 -6.66 -0.07 -21.50
C LYS A 593 -7.23 0.89 -20.46
N ALA A 594 -8.43 0.60 -19.93
CA ALA A 594 -9.05 1.45 -18.93
C ALA A 594 -8.26 1.47 -17.62
N ARG A 595 -7.74 0.31 -17.18
CA ARG A 595 -6.81 0.21 -16.06
C ARG A 595 -5.55 1.01 -16.31
N ASP A 596 -4.96 0.93 -17.50
CA ASP A 596 -3.71 1.64 -17.80
C ASP A 596 -3.90 3.17 -17.85
N LEU A 597 -5.11 3.63 -18.20
CA LEU A 597 -5.51 5.04 -18.12
C LEU A 597 -5.78 5.53 -16.68
N HIS A 598 -6.14 4.61 -15.76
CA HIS A 598 -6.40 4.91 -14.35
C HIS A 598 -5.82 3.83 -13.43
N PRO A 599 -4.48 3.73 -13.34
CA PRO A 599 -3.82 2.61 -12.69
C PRO A 599 -4.05 2.63 -11.17
N PHE A 600 -4.24 1.45 -10.59
CA PHE A 600 -4.27 1.29 -9.15
C PHE A 600 -2.84 1.28 -8.60
N THR A 601 -2.47 2.30 -7.84
CA THR A 601 -1.13 2.46 -7.22
C THR A 601 -1.08 2.00 -5.76
N GLY A 602 -2.12 1.31 -5.27
CA GLY A 602 -2.21 0.84 -3.90
C GLY A 602 -2.83 1.85 -2.93
N SER A 603 -2.80 1.52 -1.63
CA SER A 603 -3.49 2.27 -0.56
C SER A 603 -2.80 3.56 -0.12
N GLN A 604 -1.64 3.90 -0.68
CA GLN A 604 -0.79 5.00 -0.22
C GLN A 604 -1.02 6.33 -0.97
N MET A 605 -1.84 6.33 -2.03
CA MET A 605 -2.16 7.56 -2.77
C MET A 605 -3.67 7.75 -2.88
N VAL A 606 -4.14 8.96 -2.62
CA VAL A 606 -5.50 9.37 -2.97
C VAL A 606 -5.59 9.37 -4.49
N ALA A 607 -6.28 8.39 -5.06
CA ALA A 607 -6.55 8.37 -6.49
C ALA A 607 -7.24 9.70 -6.88
N GLN A 608 -6.58 10.47 -7.73
CA GLN A 608 -7.15 11.73 -8.22
C GLN A 608 -8.31 11.42 -9.17
N PRO A 609 -9.36 12.26 -9.24
CA PRO A 609 -10.40 12.13 -10.25
C PRO A 609 -9.80 12.12 -11.66
N LEU A 610 -10.46 11.43 -12.59
CA LEU A 610 -10.00 11.40 -13.97
C LEU A 610 -10.10 12.78 -14.61
N SER A 611 -9.13 13.13 -15.46
CA SER A 611 -9.27 14.30 -16.33
C SER A 611 -10.49 14.12 -17.26
N LYS A 612 -11.12 15.21 -17.72
CA LYS A 612 -12.26 15.13 -18.66
C LYS A 612 -11.94 14.36 -19.95
N ALA A 613 -10.68 14.37 -20.39
CA ALA A 613 -10.25 13.60 -21.55
C ALA A 613 -10.17 12.11 -21.22
N THR A 614 -9.51 11.77 -20.11
CA THR A 614 -9.37 10.38 -19.64
C THR A 614 -10.72 9.76 -19.30
N LEU A 615 -11.61 10.51 -18.64
CA LEU A 615 -12.96 10.05 -18.31
C LEU A 615 -13.76 9.66 -19.56
N ARG A 616 -13.72 10.50 -20.61
CA ARG A 616 -14.39 10.20 -21.90
C ARG A 616 -13.83 8.93 -22.54
N ALA A 617 -12.51 8.75 -22.48
CA ALA A 617 -11.87 7.53 -23.00
C ALA A 617 -12.27 6.29 -22.20
N VAL A 618 -12.23 6.34 -20.87
CA VAL A 618 -12.65 5.23 -19.99
C VAL A 618 -14.13 4.89 -20.21
N LEU A 619 -15.00 5.90 -20.27
CA LEU A 619 -16.43 5.71 -20.54
C LEU A 619 -16.67 5.00 -21.88
N GLN A 620 -15.97 5.42 -22.94
CA GLN A 620 -16.06 4.78 -24.25
C GLN A 620 -15.61 3.31 -24.19
N LEU A 621 -14.49 3.03 -23.54
CA LEU A 621 -13.99 1.66 -23.34
C LEU A 621 -14.99 0.79 -22.56
N MET A 622 -15.66 1.33 -21.54
CA MET A 622 -16.66 0.57 -20.78
C MET A 622 -17.93 0.29 -21.59
N ARG A 623 -18.33 1.18 -22.51
CA ARG A 623 -19.44 0.94 -23.44
C ARG A 623 -19.09 -0.14 -24.47
N GLU A 624 -17.87 -0.11 -25.00
CA GLU A 624 -17.37 -1.13 -25.92
C GLU A 624 -17.26 -2.51 -25.23
N ALA A 625 -16.71 -2.55 -24.02
CA ALA A 625 -16.65 -3.76 -23.20
C ALA A 625 -18.06 -4.31 -22.92
N PHE A 626 -19.01 -3.44 -22.59
CA PHE A 626 -20.38 -3.85 -22.33
C PHE A 626 -21.03 -4.49 -23.56
N SER A 627 -20.92 -3.86 -24.73
CA SER A 627 -21.46 -4.41 -25.99
C SER A 627 -20.83 -5.74 -26.36
N ALA A 628 -19.50 -5.87 -26.21
CA ALA A 628 -18.81 -7.12 -26.50
C ALA A 628 -19.21 -8.24 -25.53
N GLU A 629 -19.33 -7.96 -24.23
CA GLU A 629 -19.74 -8.97 -23.26
C GLU A 629 -21.24 -9.34 -23.40
N GLU A 630 -22.09 -8.41 -23.83
CA GLU A 630 -23.50 -8.70 -24.14
C GLU A 630 -23.63 -9.72 -25.28
N GLU A 631 -22.84 -9.58 -26.34
CA GLU A 631 -22.77 -10.58 -27.42
C GLU A 631 -22.16 -11.90 -26.96
N ALA A 632 -21.08 -11.87 -26.17
CA ALA A 632 -20.50 -13.07 -25.58
C ALA A 632 -21.55 -13.85 -24.78
N MET A 633 -22.32 -13.16 -23.94
CA MET A 633 -23.35 -13.78 -23.11
C MET A 633 -24.55 -14.29 -23.93
N ARG A 634 -24.89 -13.64 -25.05
CA ARG A 634 -25.90 -14.14 -26.00
C ARG A 634 -25.46 -15.47 -26.62
N VAL A 635 -24.20 -15.57 -27.04
CA VAL A 635 -23.62 -16.81 -27.58
C VAL A 635 -23.54 -17.89 -26.50
N LEU A 636 -23.07 -17.57 -25.30
CA LEU A 636 -23.00 -18.55 -24.20
C LEU A 636 -24.39 -19.05 -23.78
N LYS A 637 -25.41 -18.19 -23.84
CA LYS A 637 -26.80 -18.56 -23.53
C LYS A 637 -27.37 -19.59 -24.53
N SER A 638 -26.96 -19.58 -25.80
CA SER A 638 -27.44 -20.56 -26.77
C SER A 638 -26.88 -21.98 -26.55
N LEU A 639 -25.85 -22.11 -25.71
CA LEU A 639 -25.23 -23.37 -25.31
C LEU A 639 -25.81 -23.96 -24.02
N CYS A 640 -26.63 -23.19 -23.30
CA CYS A 640 -27.19 -23.52 -21.99
C CYS A 640 -28.57 -24.16 -22.13
#